data_AF-A0A497PPI2-F1
#
_entry.id   AF-A0A497PPI2-F1
#
_cell.length_a   1.000
_cell.length_b   1.000
_cell.length_c   1.000
_cell.angle_alpha   90.00
_cell.angle_beta   90.00
_cell.angle_gamma   90.00
#
_symmetry.space_group_name_H-M   'P 1'
#
loop_
_entity.id
_entity.type
_entity.pdbx_description
1 polymer ?
#
loop_
_entity_poly.entity_id
_entity_poly.type
_entity_poly.pdbx_seq_one_letter_code
_entity_poly.pdbx_strand_id
1 'polypeptide(L)'
;MENTTKSSAEDEVVDRGVEEVEDMGILDDFHLSDEELVFADPSAIQNYRESGLLFEDMSTFVEYRRSNSDAIIIPDEPLPSSVANLVGLPPIGDQGAQGSCTAWAWGYYCLSHQIAAANGFWDTSVPSHQFSPAYIYNQINYGDDSGSSMMDASQLTESFGCATLDTMPYSDSDCVTWPSEAAYTEAMSYRTVNPSWDYLTDDNDLAVLKEYLAAGNTAIMAIYVRTAFYGFDSVNNVYTTSHASGNLYGGHAVCIVGYDDAKATSDGQGAFLLVNSWGTDWGDSGFWWMSYEAMKDPLLSRGYVYYCDVVPQPHAPDLVGSIRISHEKRGDVLCAGLRVILEVNGHEQHSEFLNIGNVMSDESGEYQNHPFPGNHIMFDLSDFVPYLSTYFENEFVLEVGDCVWPVSGTLESFSVHSYEWNIDATSTQTPLTIQDNGAREEVSAFLTVPTVEIDYDEYFDTYVGGTVNITGTVQGESVATVLDTGFEPGSFENPWYTYDANPDNGVQLWGVDNYHDYSGGSSIWCGGNPSTTAVYTEHFIMPIWYWPAGWSLYSSGSNTHQWYPTGTSTQYKIEASTGGMSDVVEWAIQGPLDRSTATELCLTFWMDYEVDDAQSGNFASVLYSTDGSVFHFLKTWTAPVGESVSFIGEQEIMLPDDAICSTLYFAFIFKGDYTGSMTIDDIDIWDISSEYETDADSYVYSYVDLSDYDSAVMSFDYWADLETGFDWFYPGYYVDSAWVWPTTCGSTTGWEHMSMSVPVDATRVGFRFLSDSSVVRQGVYVDNVQLIGLLDAISSVEIFIDGISKGHAIASGTWSYVWNTTTYTEEEHDVVVTLDFGGNLYSDNASYIVDNTAPVLVSVTQPYQRENFTIEVFANDLGGAPIGNMGFASGSVAGYLEYVDGTMINATTYHILLFLSSSIPNDYYEFELYVTDLAGNTITVPMFLTVDSMNPVVSTPVDFRYEVGETGNSIAWTCSDANPSHYELTLDGVVISSGAWTTGLVFPVDGLLEGTHTYTITFWDLAGNSVSDTVIVTVTADAITTTSTTTSTSTDSTSTTTDT
;
A
#
# COMPACT_ATOMS: atom_id res chain seq x y z
N MET A 1 -17.62 -28.21 45.09
CA MET A 1 -17.60 -27.47 46.38
C MET A 1 -16.38 -26.59 46.30
N GLU A 2 -16.55 -25.26 46.42
CA GLU A 2 -15.47 -24.25 46.46
C GLU A 2 -14.66 -24.16 45.13
N ASN A 3 -14.43 -22.97 44.53
CA ASN A 3 -13.52 -21.87 44.91
C ASN A 3 -12.05 -22.31 44.95
N THR A 4 -11.06 -21.63 44.36
CA THR A 4 -10.94 -20.30 43.69
C THR A 4 -9.71 -20.36 42.73
N THR A 5 -9.29 -19.39 41.89
CA THR A 5 -9.22 -17.91 42.01
C THR A 5 -8.98 -17.25 40.64
N LYS A 6 -9.23 -15.94 40.48
CA LYS A 6 -8.83 -15.12 39.31
C LYS A 6 -7.59 -14.27 39.62
N SER A 7 -6.68 -14.12 38.64
CA SER A 7 -5.75 -12.98 38.47
C SER A 7 -5.13 -13.07 37.08
N SER A 8 -5.53 -12.30 36.05
CA SER A 8 -5.44 -10.84 35.87
C SER A 8 -4.08 -10.36 35.35
N ALA A 9 -3.96 -10.34 34.02
CA ALA A 9 -3.30 -9.26 33.28
C ALA A 9 -4.33 -8.77 32.25
N GLU A 10 -4.37 -7.47 32.00
CA GLU A 10 -5.19 -6.80 30.98
C GLU A 10 -4.19 -5.96 30.18
N ASP A 11 -4.25 -6.01 28.86
CA ASP A 11 -3.81 -4.96 27.94
C ASP A 11 -4.66 -5.06 26.66
N GLU A 12 -4.77 -3.97 25.91
CA GLU A 12 -5.96 -3.68 25.08
C GLU A 12 -5.84 -4.19 23.64
N VAL A 13 -6.81 -5.01 23.19
CA VAL A 13 -7.08 -5.24 21.76
C VAL A 13 -8.14 -4.24 21.31
N VAL A 14 -7.92 -3.58 20.17
CA VAL A 14 -8.81 -2.53 19.65
C VAL A 14 -10.02 -3.13 18.94
N ASP A 15 -11.21 -2.75 19.39
CA ASP A 15 -12.51 -3.13 18.85
C ASP A 15 -12.75 -2.53 17.45
N ARG A 16 -12.80 -3.38 16.41
CA ARG A 16 -13.48 -3.10 15.13
C ARG A 16 -14.72 -3.99 15.06
N GLY A 17 -15.88 -3.40 15.39
CA GLY A 17 -17.11 -4.16 15.65
C GLY A 17 -17.70 -4.86 14.43
N VAL A 18 -17.80 -6.18 14.51
CA VAL A 18 -18.76 -7.01 13.75
C VAL A 18 -20.06 -7.04 14.55
N GLU A 19 -21.23 -6.77 13.93
CA GLU A 19 -22.51 -6.94 14.62
C GLU A 19 -22.77 -8.43 14.91
N GLU A 20 -23.08 -8.78 16.16
CA GLU A 20 -23.33 -10.16 16.59
C GLU A 20 -24.49 -10.80 15.80
N VAL A 21 -24.18 -11.68 14.86
CA VAL A 21 -25.16 -12.58 14.22
C VAL A 21 -25.53 -13.67 15.23
N GLU A 22 -26.58 -13.42 16.02
CA GLU A 22 -27.04 -14.34 17.07
C GLU A 22 -27.41 -15.74 16.50
N ASP A 23 -26.58 -16.73 16.87
CA ASP A 23 -26.97 -18.13 17.14
C ASP A 23 -27.51 -18.96 15.95
N MET A 24 -26.63 -19.33 15.00
CA MET A 24 -26.82 -20.50 14.13
C MET A 24 -26.35 -21.82 14.79
N GLY A 25 -26.86 -22.12 16.00
CA GLY A 25 -26.57 -23.36 16.74
C GLY A 25 -27.14 -24.65 16.11
N ILE A 26 -26.70 -24.98 14.89
CA ILE A 26 -27.15 -26.15 14.08
C ILE A 26 -25.98 -26.97 13.51
N LEU A 27 -24.81 -26.37 13.28
CA LEU A 27 -23.70 -27.01 12.53
C LEU A 27 -23.03 -28.20 13.25
N ASP A 28 -23.08 -28.25 14.58
CA ASP A 28 -22.18 -29.07 15.41
C ASP A 28 -22.74 -30.48 15.76
N ASP A 29 -24.07 -30.66 15.81
CA ASP A 29 -24.73 -31.80 16.49
C ASP A 29 -24.99 -33.03 15.58
N PHE A 30 -24.36 -33.11 14.40
CA PHE A 30 -24.65 -34.16 13.39
C PHE A 30 -23.45 -34.75 12.63
N HIS A 31 -22.23 -34.23 12.80
CA HIS A 31 -21.05 -34.75 12.12
C HIS A 31 -20.40 -35.89 12.91
N LEU A 32 -19.97 -36.95 12.20
CA LEU A 32 -18.85 -37.76 12.69
C LEU A 32 -17.59 -36.93 12.40
N SER A 33 -16.78 -36.63 13.41
CA SER A 33 -15.45 -36.06 13.16
C SER A 33 -14.57 -37.11 12.47
N ASP A 34 -13.49 -36.66 11.81
CA ASP A 34 -12.55 -37.59 11.17
C ASP A 34 -11.84 -38.49 12.21
N GLU A 35 -11.78 -38.07 13.48
CA GLU A 35 -11.37 -38.92 14.62
C GLU A 35 -12.32 -40.11 14.88
N GLU A 36 -13.61 -40.00 14.55
CA GLU A 36 -14.58 -41.10 14.64
C GLU A 36 -14.56 -42.01 13.39
N LEU A 37 -13.82 -41.64 12.34
CA LEU A 37 -13.69 -42.40 11.10
C LEU A 37 -12.41 -43.24 11.06
N VAL A 38 -12.57 -44.56 10.93
CA VAL A 38 -11.44 -45.50 10.86
C VAL A 38 -11.08 -45.78 9.39
N PHE A 39 -10.03 -45.12 8.93
CA PHE A 39 -9.39 -45.39 7.63
C PHE A 39 -8.71 -46.77 7.63
N ALA A 40 -8.64 -47.40 6.46
CA ALA A 40 -8.03 -48.71 6.25
C ALA A 40 -6.80 -48.62 5.35
N ASP A 41 -5.76 -49.39 5.69
CA ASP A 41 -4.53 -49.53 4.90
C ASP A 41 -4.84 -49.87 3.41
N PRO A 42 -4.45 -49.00 2.46
CA PRO A 42 -4.69 -49.21 1.03
C PRO A 42 -3.78 -50.27 0.40
N SER A 43 -2.69 -50.70 1.05
CA SER A 43 -1.67 -51.61 0.49
C SER A 43 -2.19 -52.99 0.05
N ALA A 44 -3.40 -53.34 0.49
CA ALA A 44 -4.10 -54.56 0.10
C ALA A 44 -4.96 -54.44 -1.19
N ILE A 45 -5.12 -53.24 -1.77
CA ILE A 45 -5.90 -53.00 -2.98
C ILE A 45 -5.05 -53.30 -4.23
N GLN A 46 -5.58 -54.15 -5.12
CA GLN A 46 -5.03 -54.31 -6.45
C GLN A 46 -5.50 -53.16 -7.35
N ASN A 47 -4.56 -52.47 -8.01
CA ASN A 47 -4.80 -51.22 -8.76
C ASN A 47 -5.29 -50.08 -7.85
N TYR A 48 -4.64 -49.90 -6.69
CA TYR A 48 -4.75 -48.69 -5.90
C TYR A 48 -4.38 -47.45 -6.73
N ARG A 49 -4.97 -46.30 -6.38
CA ARG A 49 -4.74 -44.97 -6.94
C ARG A 49 -4.83 -43.99 -5.77
N GLU A 50 -3.96 -43.00 -5.72
CA GLU A 50 -3.91 -42.08 -4.58
C GLU A 50 -5.14 -41.17 -4.49
N SER A 51 -5.39 -40.71 -3.26
CA SER A 51 -6.44 -39.76 -2.88
C SER A 51 -5.98 -38.94 -1.68
N GLY A 52 -5.79 -37.64 -1.87
CA GLY A 52 -5.22 -36.72 -0.88
C GLY A 52 -6.03 -35.43 -0.72
N LEU A 53 -7.35 -35.55 -0.58
CA LEU A 53 -8.14 -34.45 -0.04
C LEU A 53 -8.15 -34.57 1.49
N LEU A 54 -7.66 -33.52 2.15
CA LEU A 54 -7.79 -33.29 3.57
C LEU A 54 -9.11 -32.54 3.82
N PHE A 55 -9.94 -33.03 4.74
CA PHE A 55 -11.20 -32.39 5.09
C PHE A 55 -10.98 -31.32 6.17
N GLU A 56 -11.65 -30.19 5.99
CA GLU A 56 -11.49 -29.00 6.83
C GLU A 56 -12.67 -28.84 7.80
N ASP A 57 -12.45 -28.16 8.92
CA ASP A 57 -13.54 -27.63 9.73
C ASP A 57 -14.07 -26.36 9.06
N MET A 58 -15.13 -26.52 8.27
CA MET A 58 -15.75 -25.43 7.52
C MET A 58 -16.42 -24.37 8.43
N SER A 59 -16.39 -24.52 9.77
CA SER A 59 -16.82 -23.47 10.70
C SER A 59 -15.83 -22.30 10.83
N THR A 60 -14.56 -22.46 10.42
CA THR A 60 -13.60 -21.35 10.34
C THR A 60 -13.82 -20.47 9.10
N PHE A 61 -14.33 -21.04 8.00
CA PHE A 61 -14.51 -20.38 6.71
C PHE A 61 -15.96 -19.88 6.46
N VAL A 62 -16.69 -19.49 7.51
CA VAL A 62 -18.12 -19.11 7.41
C VAL A 62 -18.37 -17.89 6.52
N GLU A 63 -17.40 -16.98 6.39
CA GLU A 63 -17.49 -15.82 5.48
C GLU A 63 -17.48 -16.21 3.99
N TYR A 64 -16.77 -17.28 3.63
CA TYR A 64 -16.76 -17.87 2.29
C TYR A 64 -18.00 -18.74 2.01
N ARG A 65 -18.91 -18.91 2.98
CA ARG A 65 -20.12 -19.70 2.75
C ARG A 65 -21.09 -18.92 1.85
N ARG A 66 -21.44 -19.51 0.69
CA ARG A 66 -22.37 -18.92 -0.27
C ARG A 66 -23.69 -18.57 0.41
N SER A 67 -24.03 -17.28 0.43
CA SER A 67 -25.11 -16.79 1.30
C SER A 67 -26.49 -17.09 0.70
N ASN A 68 -27.39 -17.69 1.49
CA ASN A 68 -28.81 -17.81 1.13
C ASN A 68 -29.55 -16.45 1.12
N SER A 69 -28.86 -15.36 1.45
CA SER A 69 -29.32 -13.97 1.35
C SER A 69 -29.10 -13.34 -0.02
N ASP A 70 -28.15 -13.86 -0.82
CA ASP A 70 -28.12 -13.65 -2.27
C ASP A 70 -29.31 -14.41 -2.83
N ALA A 71 -30.42 -13.69 -2.91
CA ALA A 71 -31.75 -14.28 -2.79
C ALA A 71 -31.97 -15.44 -3.75
N ILE A 72 -32.73 -16.44 -3.30
CA ILE A 72 -33.31 -17.48 -4.19
C ILE A 72 -34.12 -16.78 -5.28
N ILE A 73 -33.47 -16.51 -6.41
CA ILE A 73 -34.09 -16.13 -7.67
C ILE A 73 -34.79 -17.40 -8.12
N ILE A 74 -36.04 -17.59 -7.71
CA ILE A 74 -36.90 -18.59 -8.33
C ILE A 74 -36.90 -18.24 -9.83
N PRO A 75 -36.27 -19.05 -10.70
CA PRO A 75 -36.04 -18.60 -12.07
C PRO A 75 -37.40 -18.50 -12.77
N ASP A 76 -37.60 -17.40 -13.52
CA ASP A 76 -38.88 -17.08 -14.18
C ASP A 76 -39.32 -18.18 -15.18
N GLU A 77 -38.38 -19.02 -15.61
CA GLU A 77 -38.58 -20.29 -16.33
C GLU A 77 -37.89 -21.44 -15.55
N PRO A 78 -38.45 -22.66 -15.54
CA PRO A 78 -37.88 -23.78 -14.80
C PRO A 78 -36.52 -24.23 -15.36
N LEU A 79 -35.60 -24.62 -14.46
CA LEU A 79 -34.28 -25.15 -14.83
C LEU A 79 -34.38 -26.34 -15.82
N PRO A 80 -33.37 -26.54 -16.69
CA PRO A 80 -33.31 -27.71 -17.56
C PRO A 80 -33.33 -29.01 -16.75
N SER A 81 -34.01 -30.05 -17.22
CA SER A 81 -34.04 -31.37 -16.54
C SER A 81 -32.72 -32.15 -16.65
N SER A 82 -31.76 -31.65 -17.43
CA SER A 82 -30.42 -32.21 -17.58
C SER A 82 -29.47 -31.17 -18.18
N VAL A 83 -28.22 -31.14 -17.70
CA VAL A 83 -27.13 -30.25 -18.10
C VAL A 83 -25.84 -31.06 -18.24
N ALA A 84 -24.96 -30.70 -19.17
CA ALA A 84 -23.64 -31.34 -19.34
C ALA A 84 -22.64 -30.35 -19.96
N ASN A 85 -21.82 -29.75 -19.11
CA ASN A 85 -20.86 -28.69 -19.44
C ASN A 85 -19.54 -29.33 -19.86
N LEU A 86 -19.57 -29.90 -21.07
CA LEU A 86 -18.46 -30.66 -21.67
C LEU A 86 -17.76 -29.90 -22.82
N VAL A 87 -18.09 -28.62 -23.00
CA VAL A 87 -17.47 -27.73 -24.01
C VAL A 87 -16.54 -26.80 -23.24
N GLY A 88 -15.24 -26.84 -23.55
CA GLY A 88 -14.21 -26.18 -22.72
C GLY A 88 -13.68 -27.07 -21.59
N LEU A 89 -14.37 -28.15 -21.22
CA LEU A 89 -13.81 -29.16 -20.31
C LEU A 89 -12.59 -29.85 -20.99
N PRO A 90 -11.42 -29.92 -20.34
CA PRO A 90 -10.23 -30.54 -20.92
C PRO A 90 -10.35 -32.07 -21.05
N PRO A 91 -9.39 -32.73 -21.72
CA PRO A 91 -9.26 -34.18 -21.74
C PRO A 91 -9.23 -34.81 -20.34
N ILE A 92 -9.43 -36.12 -20.25
CA ILE A 92 -9.34 -36.84 -18.97
C ILE A 92 -7.89 -36.90 -18.52
N GLY A 93 -7.60 -36.27 -17.38
CA GLY A 93 -6.32 -36.33 -16.68
C GLY A 93 -6.16 -37.60 -15.83
N ASP A 94 -4.92 -37.88 -15.44
CA ASP A 94 -4.58 -38.92 -14.48
C ASP A 94 -3.51 -38.38 -13.51
N GLN A 95 -3.84 -38.27 -12.22
CA GLN A 95 -2.93 -37.82 -11.17
C GLN A 95 -1.83 -38.83 -10.87
N GLY A 96 -1.95 -40.07 -11.38
CA GLY A 96 -0.94 -41.11 -11.22
C GLY A 96 -0.82 -41.59 -9.78
N ALA A 97 0.40 -41.52 -9.23
CA ALA A 97 0.77 -41.96 -7.90
C ALA A 97 0.92 -40.81 -6.87
N GLN A 98 0.24 -39.68 -7.07
CA GLN A 98 0.31 -38.49 -6.20
C GLN A 98 -1.06 -38.14 -5.58
N GLY A 99 -1.07 -37.58 -4.37
CA GLY A 99 -2.28 -37.18 -3.61
C GLY A 99 -3.11 -36.02 -4.19
N SER A 100 -2.64 -35.36 -5.25
CA SER A 100 -3.05 -34.04 -5.79
C SER A 100 -4.47 -33.89 -6.36
N CYS A 101 -5.43 -34.73 -5.98
CA CYS A 101 -6.81 -34.71 -6.48
C CYS A 101 -7.52 -33.35 -6.33
N THR A 102 -7.20 -32.57 -5.29
CA THR A 102 -7.64 -31.19 -5.05
C THR A 102 -7.28 -30.28 -6.22
N ALA A 103 -5.99 -30.21 -6.55
CA ALA A 103 -5.43 -29.40 -7.63
C ALA A 103 -5.91 -29.86 -9.03
N TRP A 104 -6.15 -31.17 -9.21
CA TRP A 104 -6.77 -31.69 -10.44
C TRP A 104 -8.25 -31.32 -10.56
N ALA A 105 -9.02 -31.34 -9.47
CA ALA A 105 -10.44 -31.00 -9.50
C ALA A 105 -10.66 -29.48 -9.63
N TRP A 106 -9.89 -28.68 -8.88
CA TRP A 106 -9.96 -27.22 -8.88
C TRP A 106 -9.28 -26.62 -10.11
N GLY A 107 -7.95 -26.75 -10.25
CA GLY A 107 -7.19 -26.18 -11.36
C GLY A 107 -7.49 -26.87 -12.69
N TYR A 108 -7.09 -28.13 -12.83
CA TYR A 108 -7.13 -28.78 -14.14
C TYR A 108 -8.55 -28.87 -14.71
N TYR A 109 -9.53 -29.39 -13.96
CA TYR A 109 -10.90 -29.51 -14.49
C TYR A 109 -11.72 -28.22 -14.40
N CYS A 110 -11.84 -27.61 -13.21
CA CYS A 110 -12.76 -26.50 -13.01
C CYS A 110 -12.23 -25.19 -13.61
N LEU A 111 -11.06 -24.71 -13.20
CA LEU A 111 -10.49 -23.44 -13.66
C LEU A 111 -10.27 -23.43 -15.18
N SER A 112 -9.80 -24.54 -15.76
CA SER A 112 -9.67 -24.66 -17.23
C SER A 112 -11.01 -24.51 -17.94
N HIS A 113 -12.08 -25.12 -17.41
CA HIS A 113 -13.43 -24.95 -17.97
C HIS A 113 -13.90 -23.49 -17.84
N GLN A 114 -13.77 -22.89 -16.66
CA GLN A 114 -14.25 -21.54 -16.34
C GLN A 114 -13.54 -20.45 -17.16
N ILE A 115 -12.20 -20.46 -17.19
CA ILE A 115 -11.40 -19.51 -17.99
C ILE A 115 -11.63 -19.73 -19.49
N ALA A 116 -11.74 -21.00 -19.94
CA ALA A 116 -12.06 -21.27 -21.34
C ALA A 116 -13.43 -20.73 -21.72
N ALA A 117 -14.47 -20.94 -20.90
CA ALA A 117 -15.81 -20.43 -21.14
C ALA A 117 -15.85 -18.89 -21.16
N ALA A 118 -15.18 -18.24 -20.20
CA ALA A 118 -15.06 -16.78 -20.13
C ALA A 118 -14.38 -16.20 -21.39
N ASN A 119 -13.34 -16.86 -21.91
CA ASN A 119 -12.67 -16.50 -23.16
C ASN A 119 -13.39 -17.04 -24.44
N GLY A 120 -14.67 -17.41 -24.36
CA GLY A 120 -15.48 -17.78 -25.52
C GLY A 120 -15.33 -19.23 -25.99
N PHE A 121 -15.02 -20.14 -25.07
CA PHE A 121 -14.67 -21.56 -25.24
C PHE A 121 -13.35 -21.78 -25.99
N TRP A 122 -12.23 -21.53 -25.30
CA TRP A 122 -10.89 -21.95 -25.72
C TRP A 122 -10.81 -23.46 -26.03
N ASP A 123 -9.88 -23.82 -26.91
CA ASP A 123 -9.56 -25.21 -27.22
C ASP A 123 -8.68 -25.79 -26.12
N THR A 124 -9.31 -26.34 -25.08
CA THR A 124 -8.64 -26.97 -23.94
C THR A 124 -8.06 -28.36 -24.26
N SER A 125 -7.93 -28.74 -25.54
CA SER A 125 -7.17 -29.93 -25.96
C SER A 125 -5.64 -29.72 -26.02
N VAL A 126 -5.16 -28.49 -25.83
CA VAL A 126 -3.71 -28.15 -25.75
C VAL A 126 -3.29 -27.72 -24.33
N PRO A 127 -2.05 -27.99 -23.88
CA PRO A 127 -1.59 -27.66 -22.53
C PRO A 127 -1.66 -26.17 -22.17
N SER A 128 -1.48 -25.26 -23.15
CA SER A 128 -1.55 -23.81 -22.96
C SER A 128 -2.97 -23.26 -22.69
N HIS A 129 -3.98 -24.13 -22.60
CA HIS A 129 -5.32 -23.80 -22.10
C HIS A 129 -5.78 -24.82 -21.04
N GLN A 130 -4.85 -25.47 -20.35
CA GLN A 130 -5.11 -26.41 -19.25
C GLN A 130 -4.30 -25.95 -18.03
N PHE A 131 -4.94 -25.75 -16.89
CA PHE A 131 -4.24 -25.28 -15.69
C PHE A 131 -3.49 -26.39 -14.96
N SER A 132 -2.32 -26.06 -14.41
CA SER A 132 -1.41 -27.04 -13.83
C SER A 132 -1.84 -27.49 -12.44
N PRO A 133 -2.02 -28.80 -12.20
CA PRO A 133 -2.15 -29.33 -10.85
C PRO A 133 -0.87 -29.13 -10.03
N ALA A 134 0.32 -29.11 -10.66
CA ALA A 134 1.59 -28.95 -9.94
C ALA A 134 1.78 -27.51 -9.42
N TYR A 135 1.32 -26.51 -10.18
CA TYR A 135 1.33 -25.12 -9.73
C TYR A 135 0.54 -24.95 -8.43
N ILE A 136 -0.62 -25.60 -8.33
CA ILE A 136 -1.44 -25.53 -7.11
C ILE A 136 -0.86 -26.44 -6.03
N TYR A 137 -0.77 -27.75 -6.29
CA TYR A 137 -0.49 -28.75 -5.26
C TYR A 137 0.83 -28.50 -4.53
N ASN A 138 1.92 -28.22 -5.24
CA ASN A 138 3.26 -28.09 -4.67
C ASN A 138 3.41 -26.86 -3.75
N GLN A 139 2.44 -25.94 -3.76
CA GLN A 139 2.38 -24.78 -2.86
C GLN A 139 1.49 -25.03 -1.63
N ILE A 140 0.58 -26.01 -1.66
CA ILE A 140 -0.46 -26.24 -0.62
C ILE A 140 -0.45 -27.66 0.00
N ASN A 141 0.43 -28.55 -0.45
CA ASN A 141 0.57 -29.91 0.07
C ASN A 141 1.44 -30.02 1.35
N TYR A 142 1.73 -28.89 1.98
CA TYR A 142 2.55 -28.79 3.19
C TYR A 142 3.99 -29.36 3.06
N GLY A 143 4.47 -29.57 1.83
CA GLY A 143 5.84 -30.00 1.52
C GLY A 143 6.05 -31.51 1.40
N ASP A 144 4.99 -32.33 1.48
CA ASP A 144 5.07 -33.78 1.28
C ASP A 144 3.85 -34.27 0.48
N ASP A 145 3.85 -35.51 -0.02
CA ASP A 145 2.70 -36.09 -0.72
C ASP A 145 1.59 -36.59 0.23
N SER A 146 1.25 -35.76 1.22
CA SER A 146 0.24 -36.04 2.25
C SER A 146 -1.16 -35.51 1.91
N GLY A 147 -1.35 -34.92 0.73
CA GLY A 147 -2.60 -34.29 0.30
C GLY A 147 -2.67 -32.79 0.60
N SER A 148 -3.80 -32.16 0.28
CA SER A 148 -4.06 -30.74 0.58
C SER A 148 -5.54 -30.48 0.93
N SER A 149 -5.86 -29.25 1.34
CA SER A 149 -7.24 -28.78 1.52
C SER A 149 -7.88 -28.31 0.20
N MET A 150 -9.19 -27.98 0.24
CA MET A 150 -9.88 -27.29 -0.85
C MET A 150 -9.85 -25.77 -0.69
N MET A 151 -9.90 -25.23 0.53
CA MET A 151 -9.82 -23.78 0.73
C MET A 151 -8.43 -23.24 0.39
N ASP A 152 -7.34 -23.93 0.74
CA ASP A 152 -5.97 -23.54 0.35
C ASP A 152 -5.84 -23.43 -1.17
N ALA A 153 -6.41 -24.39 -1.91
CA ALA A 153 -6.43 -24.38 -3.38
C ALA A 153 -7.20 -23.17 -3.93
N SER A 154 -8.25 -22.73 -3.24
CA SER A 154 -9.07 -21.59 -3.64
C SER A 154 -8.43 -20.23 -3.30
N GLN A 155 -7.78 -20.14 -2.13
CA GLN A 155 -7.08 -18.94 -1.66
C GLN A 155 -5.78 -18.73 -2.45
N LEU A 156 -5.04 -19.80 -2.77
CA LEU A 156 -3.89 -19.73 -3.67
C LEU A 156 -4.29 -19.18 -5.05
N THR A 157 -5.39 -19.67 -5.65
CA THR A 157 -5.81 -19.15 -6.96
C THR A 157 -6.45 -17.77 -6.90
N GLU A 158 -6.92 -17.29 -5.75
CA GLU A 158 -7.36 -15.90 -5.58
C GLU A 158 -6.16 -14.95 -5.39
N SER A 159 -5.12 -15.37 -4.68
CA SER A 159 -3.89 -14.60 -4.47
C SER A 159 -2.97 -14.57 -5.71
N PHE A 160 -2.81 -15.72 -6.38
CA PHE A 160 -1.79 -15.93 -7.44
C PHE A 160 -2.36 -16.43 -8.77
N GLY A 161 -3.62 -16.86 -8.84
CA GLY A 161 -4.16 -17.57 -10.01
C GLY A 161 -3.48 -18.93 -10.22
N CYS A 162 -3.33 -19.36 -11.48
CA CYS A 162 -2.67 -20.62 -11.81
C CYS A 162 -1.97 -20.58 -13.17
N ALA A 163 -0.78 -21.16 -13.28
CA ALA A 163 -0.08 -21.30 -14.55
C ALA A 163 -0.66 -22.44 -15.40
N THR A 164 -0.42 -22.41 -16.71
CA THR A 164 -0.82 -23.49 -17.63
C THR A 164 0.14 -24.68 -17.54
N LEU A 165 -0.30 -25.85 -18.02
CA LEU A 165 0.51 -27.06 -18.14
C LEU A 165 1.63 -26.96 -19.19
N ASP A 166 1.62 -25.95 -20.05
CA ASP A 166 2.74 -25.67 -20.98
C ASP A 166 3.88 -24.96 -20.23
N THR A 167 3.54 -24.05 -19.31
CA THR A 167 4.49 -23.26 -18.50
C THR A 167 4.98 -24.01 -17.26
N MET A 168 4.10 -24.75 -16.56
CA MET A 168 4.46 -25.61 -15.42
C MET A 168 3.89 -27.02 -15.61
N PRO A 169 4.61 -27.92 -16.31
CA PRO A 169 4.17 -29.30 -16.56
C PRO A 169 4.02 -30.13 -15.27
N TYR A 170 3.04 -31.03 -15.26
CA TYR A 170 2.78 -31.94 -14.12
C TYR A 170 3.63 -33.22 -14.16
N SER A 171 4.05 -33.69 -12.99
CA SER A 171 4.64 -35.02 -12.79
C SER A 171 4.19 -35.61 -11.45
N ASP A 172 3.71 -36.86 -11.45
CA ASP A 172 3.30 -37.59 -10.24
C ASP A 172 4.48 -38.10 -9.39
N SER A 173 5.70 -37.62 -9.65
CA SER A 173 6.90 -37.83 -8.85
C SER A 173 7.53 -36.53 -8.34
N ASP A 174 6.82 -35.41 -8.43
CA ASP A 174 7.26 -34.10 -7.91
C ASP A 174 6.08 -33.37 -7.25
N CYS A 175 6.16 -33.24 -5.92
CA CYS A 175 5.21 -32.52 -5.08
C CYS A 175 5.87 -31.31 -4.37
N VAL A 176 7.09 -30.90 -4.73
CA VAL A 176 7.88 -29.95 -3.93
C VAL A 176 8.41 -28.75 -4.73
N THR A 177 8.61 -28.89 -6.05
CA THR A 177 9.08 -27.80 -6.92
C THR A 177 8.04 -26.69 -7.00
N TRP A 178 8.43 -25.47 -6.61
CA TRP A 178 7.59 -24.27 -6.72
C TRP A 178 7.63 -23.64 -8.13
N PRO A 179 6.66 -22.77 -8.45
CA PRO A 179 6.63 -22.07 -9.74
C PRO A 179 7.87 -21.20 -9.99
N SER A 180 8.25 -21.10 -11.26
CA SER A 180 9.22 -20.10 -11.73
C SER A 180 8.55 -18.73 -11.91
N GLU A 181 9.35 -17.66 -12.01
CA GLU A 181 8.87 -16.31 -12.34
C GLU A 181 7.93 -16.27 -13.55
N ALA A 182 8.23 -17.04 -14.60
CA ALA A 182 7.37 -17.12 -15.79
C ALA A 182 6.01 -17.79 -15.50
N ALA A 183 5.98 -18.77 -14.59
CA ALA A 183 4.75 -19.42 -14.15
C ALA A 183 3.92 -18.49 -13.24
N TYR A 184 4.54 -17.82 -12.26
CA TYR A 184 3.86 -16.79 -11.46
C TYR A 184 3.32 -15.65 -12.35
N THR A 185 4.11 -15.18 -13.32
CA THR A 185 3.72 -14.10 -14.25
C THR A 185 2.55 -14.48 -15.15
N GLU A 186 2.51 -15.72 -15.67
CA GLU A 186 1.33 -16.22 -16.40
C GLU A 186 0.12 -16.32 -15.46
N ALA A 187 0.31 -16.86 -14.26
CA ALA A 187 -0.76 -17.22 -13.34
C ALA A 187 -1.62 -16.03 -12.90
N MET A 188 -1.03 -14.84 -12.71
CA MET A 188 -1.74 -13.60 -12.39
C MET A 188 -2.91 -13.30 -13.35
N SER A 189 -2.77 -13.65 -14.64
CA SER A 189 -3.82 -13.43 -15.66
C SER A 189 -5.07 -14.31 -15.46
N TYR A 190 -5.00 -15.29 -14.55
CA TYR A 190 -5.99 -16.37 -14.40
C TYR A 190 -6.45 -16.56 -12.94
N ARG A 191 -6.50 -15.46 -12.17
CA ARG A 191 -7.01 -15.43 -10.79
C ARG A 191 -8.48 -15.85 -10.66
N THR A 192 -8.79 -16.55 -9.58
CA THR A 192 -10.16 -16.73 -9.09
C THR A 192 -10.59 -15.54 -8.25
N VAL A 193 -11.89 -15.34 -8.06
CA VAL A 193 -12.45 -14.33 -7.15
C VAL A 193 -13.68 -14.86 -6.43
N ASN A 194 -13.90 -14.43 -5.19
CA ASN A 194 -15.03 -14.85 -4.36
C ASN A 194 -15.11 -16.39 -4.20
N PRO A 195 -14.00 -17.07 -3.81
CA PRO A 195 -14.01 -18.50 -3.56
C PRO A 195 -15.11 -18.80 -2.54
N SER A 196 -15.99 -19.74 -2.85
CA SER A 196 -17.17 -19.97 -2.02
C SER A 196 -17.56 -21.43 -1.95
N TRP A 197 -18.16 -21.81 -0.83
CA TRP A 197 -18.59 -23.17 -0.55
C TRP A 197 -20.05 -23.22 -0.07
N ASP A 198 -20.69 -24.37 -0.20
CA ASP A 198 -21.98 -24.66 0.41
C ASP A 198 -22.10 -26.15 0.80
N TYR A 199 -23.13 -26.48 1.56
CA TYR A 199 -23.32 -27.76 2.23
C TYR A 199 -24.64 -28.40 1.78
N LEU A 200 -24.56 -29.38 0.88
CA LEU A 200 -25.72 -30.11 0.34
C LEU A 200 -26.39 -30.99 1.41
N THR A 201 -27.44 -30.47 2.04
CA THR A 201 -28.24 -31.19 3.05
C THR A 201 -29.65 -31.55 2.55
N ASP A 202 -30.29 -30.69 1.74
CA ASP A 202 -31.64 -30.89 1.23
C ASP A 202 -31.82 -30.53 -0.26
N ASP A 203 -33.08 -30.54 -0.71
CA ASP A 203 -33.42 -30.35 -2.13
C ASP A 203 -33.38 -28.88 -2.59
N ASN A 204 -33.21 -27.91 -1.67
CA ASN A 204 -32.98 -26.49 -1.98
C ASN A 204 -31.49 -26.25 -2.29
N ASP A 205 -30.58 -26.78 -1.48
CA ASP A 205 -29.13 -26.72 -1.69
C ASP A 205 -28.77 -27.36 -3.05
N LEU A 206 -29.41 -28.50 -3.34
CA LEU A 206 -29.37 -29.17 -4.66
C LEU A 206 -29.94 -28.34 -5.82
N ALA A 207 -30.79 -27.34 -5.56
CA ALA A 207 -31.30 -26.43 -6.59
C ALA A 207 -30.29 -25.32 -6.90
N VAL A 208 -29.60 -24.77 -5.89
CA VAL A 208 -28.54 -23.76 -6.05
C VAL A 208 -27.41 -24.31 -6.94
N LEU A 209 -26.90 -25.50 -6.63
CA LEU A 209 -25.89 -26.17 -7.46
C LEU A 209 -26.40 -26.42 -8.90
N LYS A 210 -27.67 -26.81 -9.09
CA LYS A 210 -28.23 -27.00 -10.43
C LYS A 210 -28.38 -25.69 -11.21
N GLU A 211 -28.68 -24.58 -10.54
CA GLU A 211 -28.73 -23.26 -11.16
C GLU A 211 -27.34 -22.81 -11.62
N TYR A 212 -26.32 -22.96 -10.76
CA TYR A 212 -24.92 -22.67 -11.11
C TYR A 212 -24.43 -23.51 -12.30
N LEU A 213 -24.71 -24.82 -12.31
CA LEU A 213 -24.42 -25.68 -13.47
C LEU A 213 -25.24 -25.27 -14.71
N ALA A 214 -26.52 -24.88 -14.56
CA ALA A 214 -27.37 -24.46 -15.67
C ALA A 214 -27.00 -23.09 -16.27
N ALA A 215 -26.28 -22.24 -15.54
CA ALA A 215 -25.63 -21.04 -16.07
C ALA A 215 -24.48 -21.37 -17.03
N GLY A 216 -23.95 -22.60 -16.96
CA GLY A 216 -22.87 -23.12 -17.81
C GLY A 216 -21.61 -23.53 -17.03
N ASN A 217 -21.56 -23.28 -15.73
CA ASN A 217 -20.34 -23.42 -14.92
C ASN A 217 -20.04 -24.87 -14.49
N THR A 218 -18.88 -25.09 -13.89
CA THR A 218 -18.47 -26.35 -13.22
C THR A 218 -18.21 -26.11 -11.73
N ALA A 219 -18.46 -27.11 -10.89
CA ALA A 219 -18.24 -27.03 -9.43
C ALA A 219 -17.38 -28.19 -8.93
N ILE A 220 -16.89 -28.16 -7.69
CA ILE A 220 -16.08 -29.22 -7.09
C ILE A 220 -16.85 -29.87 -5.92
N MET A 221 -16.76 -31.20 -5.77
CA MET A 221 -17.31 -31.95 -4.64
C MET A 221 -16.18 -32.61 -3.84
N ALA A 222 -16.27 -32.58 -2.52
CA ALA A 222 -15.52 -33.48 -1.65
C ALA A 222 -16.22 -34.85 -1.53
N ILE A 223 -15.48 -35.95 -1.62
CA ILE A 223 -16.02 -37.32 -1.45
C ILE A 223 -15.16 -38.21 -0.55
N TYR A 224 -15.78 -39.18 0.11
CA TYR A 224 -15.12 -40.25 0.85
C TYR A 224 -14.89 -41.47 -0.05
N VAL A 225 -13.63 -41.85 -0.24
CA VAL A 225 -13.25 -43.03 -1.02
C VAL A 225 -13.49 -44.30 -0.20
N ARG A 226 -14.51 -45.07 -0.60
CA ARG A 226 -14.81 -46.39 -0.02
C ARG A 226 -14.47 -47.53 -0.97
N THR A 227 -14.45 -48.77 -0.48
CA THR A 227 -14.14 -49.99 -1.27
C THR A 227 -14.88 -50.08 -2.62
N ALA A 228 -16.11 -49.58 -2.72
CA ALA A 228 -16.90 -49.59 -3.95
C ALA A 228 -16.37 -48.61 -5.04
N PHE A 229 -15.66 -47.55 -4.65
CA PHE A 229 -15.15 -46.52 -5.56
C PHE A 229 -13.94 -46.98 -6.38
N TYR A 230 -13.06 -47.82 -5.80
CA TYR A 230 -12.00 -48.51 -6.57
C TYR A 230 -12.56 -49.56 -7.54
N GLY A 231 -13.70 -50.17 -7.22
CA GLY A 231 -14.36 -51.20 -8.03
C GLY A 231 -15.37 -50.66 -9.06
N PHE A 232 -15.20 -49.42 -9.54
CA PHE A 232 -16.30 -48.62 -10.08
C PHE A 232 -17.07 -49.23 -11.27
N ASP A 233 -16.38 -49.87 -12.21
CA ASP A 233 -16.98 -50.60 -13.33
C ASP A 233 -18.05 -51.62 -12.88
N SER A 234 -17.86 -52.21 -11.69
CA SER A 234 -18.77 -53.22 -11.14
C SER A 234 -20.10 -52.65 -10.61
N VAL A 235 -20.18 -51.32 -10.42
CA VAL A 235 -21.42 -50.60 -10.06
C VAL A 235 -22.09 -49.92 -11.26
N ASN A 236 -21.72 -50.29 -12.49
CA ASN A 236 -22.29 -49.72 -13.73
C ASN A 236 -22.15 -48.18 -13.79
N ASN A 237 -21.03 -47.68 -13.29
CA ASN A 237 -20.65 -46.26 -13.27
C ASN A 237 -21.67 -45.30 -12.61
N VAL A 238 -22.43 -45.79 -11.63
CA VAL A 238 -23.36 -44.99 -10.80
C VAL A 238 -23.09 -45.26 -9.31
N TYR A 239 -22.75 -44.21 -8.57
CA TYR A 239 -22.53 -44.23 -7.13
C TYR A 239 -23.79 -43.81 -6.37
N THR A 240 -24.05 -44.47 -5.23
CA THR A 240 -25.34 -44.40 -4.52
C THR A 240 -25.15 -44.65 -3.02
N THR A 241 -26.13 -44.28 -2.20
CA THR A 241 -26.12 -44.49 -0.73
C THR A 241 -25.87 -45.95 -0.34
N SER A 242 -26.24 -46.91 -1.21
CA SER A 242 -25.96 -48.34 -1.00
C SER A 242 -24.47 -48.69 -0.94
N HIS A 243 -23.59 -47.79 -1.40
CA HIS A 243 -22.13 -47.91 -1.38
C HIS A 243 -21.47 -47.27 -0.14
N ALA A 244 -22.24 -46.69 0.80
CA ALA A 244 -21.75 -46.18 2.08
C ALA A 244 -21.15 -47.24 3.02
N SER A 245 -21.13 -48.52 2.60
CA SER A 245 -20.60 -49.65 3.36
C SER A 245 -19.33 -50.24 2.75
N GLY A 246 -18.40 -50.66 3.61
CA GLY A 246 -17.07 -51.11 3.23
C GLY A 246 -16.00 -50.33 3.99
N ASN A 247 -14.74 -50.60 3.69
CA ASN A 247 -13.62 -49.84 4.21
C ASN A 247 -13.64 -48.41 3.64
N LEU A 248 -13.26 -47.44 4.47
CA LEU A 248 -12.90 -46.08 4.08
C LEU A 248 -11.38 -46.04 3.82
N TYR A 249 -10.93 -45.27 2.83
CA TYR A 249 -9.51 -45.19 2.45
C TYR A 249 -8.93 -43.77 2.47
N GLY A 250 -9.74 -42.74 2.20
CA GLY A 250 -9.30 -41.34 2.22
C GLY A 250 -10.41 -40.38 1.81
N GLY A 251 -10.11 -39.09 1.85
CA GLY A 251 -10.87 -38.06 1.12
C GLY A 251 -10.36 -37.92 -0.32
N HIS A 252 -11.23 -37.54 -1.24
CA HIS A 252 -10.88 -37.27 -2.64
C HIS A 252 -11.73 -36.12 -3.21
N ALA A 253 -11.15 -35.29 -4.07
CA ALA A 253 -11.86 -34.19 -4.73
C ALA A 253 -12.20 -34.54 -6.19
N VAL A 254 -13.36 -34.10 -6.67
CA VAL A 254 -13.87 -34.39 -8.03
C VAL A 254 -14.67 -33.22 -8.60
N CYS A 255 -14.59 -33.01 -9.92
CA CYS A 255 -15.32 -31.92 -10.58
C CYS A 255 -16.71 -32.38 -11.06
N ILE A 256 -17.75 -31.61 -10.73
CA ILE A 256 -19.13 -31.75 -11.17
C ILE A 256 -19.32 -30.97 -12.47
N VAL A 257 -19.72 -31.68 -13.53
CA VAL A 257 -19.82 -31.14 -14.90
C VAL A 257 -21.24 -31.23 -15.47
N GLY A 258 -22.26 -31.55 -14.66
CA GLY A 258 -23.65 -31.58 -15.10
C GLY A 258 -24.57 -32.44 -14.22
N TYR A 259 -25.81 -32.65 -14.69
CA TYR A 259 -26.81 -33.47 -14.01
C TYR A 259 -27.88 -34.02 -14.98
N ASP A 260 -28.64 -35.02 -14.53
CA ASP A 260 -29.81 -35.58 -15.24
C ASP A 260 -30.86 -36.03 -14.22
N ASP A 261 -31.97 -35.30 -14.14
CA ASP A 261 -33.11 -35.61 -13.26
C ASP A 261 -33.82 -36.92 -13.64
N ALA A 262 -33.63 -37.42 -14.86
CA ALA A 262 -34.17 -38.69 -15.32
C ALA A 262 -33.20 -39.88 -15.14
N LYS A 263 -31.97 -39.65 -14.65
CA LYS A 263 -30.98 -40.72 -14.42
C LYS A 263 -31.51 -41.71 -13.38
N ALA A 264 -31.78 -42.94 -13.79
CA ALA A 264 -32.20 -43.99 -12.87
C ALA A 264 -31.02 -44.51 -12.02
N THR A 265 -31.16 -44.47 -10.71
CA THR A 265 -30.19 -44.98 -9.72
C THR A 265 -30.84 -46.05 -8.82
N SER A 266 -30.14 -46.57 -7.80
CA SER A 266 -30.79 -47.41 -6.76
C SER A 266 -31.70 -46.63 -5.83
N ASP A 267 -31.45 -45.32 -5.71
CA ASP A 267 -31.99 -44.47 -4.65
C ASP A 267 -33.21 -43.70 -5.17
N GLY A 268 -33.24 -43.40 -6.47
CA GLY A 268 -34.36 -42.71 -7.12
C GLY A 268 -34.12 -42.45 -8.61
N GLN A 269 -34.70 -41.35 -9.09
CA GLN A 269 -34.28 -40.69 -10.32
C GLN A 269 -33.51 -39.43 -9.93
N GLY A 270 -32.44 -39.11 -10.65
CA GLY A 270 -31.61 -37.94 -10.39
C GLY A 270 -30.18 -38.30 -9.96
N ALA A 271 -29.22 -37.74 -10.69
CA ALA A 271 -27.79 -37.82 -10.38
C ALA A 271 -27.03 -36.67 -11.03
N PHE A 272 -25.91 -36.29 -10.44
CA PHE A 272 -24.91 -35.43 -11.10
C PHE A 272 -23.97 -36.27 -11.98
N LEU A 273 -23.43 -35.64 -13.01
CA LEU A 273 -22.33 -36.12 -13.84
C LEU A 273 -21.03 -35.51 -13.30
N LEU A 274 -20.06 -36.35 -12.97
CA LEU A 274 -18.76 -35.94 -12.45
C LEU A 274 -17.63 -36.49 -13.32
N VAL A 275 -16.48 -35.82 -13.29
CA VAL A 275 -15.23 -36.25 -13.90
C VAL A 275 -14.18 -36.51 -12.82
N ASN A 276 -13.32 -37.51 -13.03
CA ASN A 276 -12.31 -37.95 -12.07
C ASN A 276 -10.89 -37.80 -12.64
N SER A 277 -9.91 -37.61 -11.77
CA SER A 277 -8.47 -37.46 -12.05
C SER A 277 -7.73 -38.81 -12.14
N TRP A 278 -8.41 -39.87 -12.58
CA TRP A 278 -7.93 -41.26 -12.57
C TRP A 278 -7.90 -41.89 -13.98
N GLY A 279 -7.67 -41.08 -15.02
CA GLY A 279 -7.42 -41.53 -16.39
C GLY A 279 -8.63 -42.13 -17.12
N THR A 280 -8.46 -42.38 -18.41
CA THR A 280 -9.53 -42.93 -19.28
C THR A 280 -9.89 -44.39 -18.99
N ASP A 281 -9.05 -45.11 -18.25
CA ASP A 281 -9.22 -46.54 -17.96
C ASP A 281 -10.07 -46.80 -16.69
N TRP A 282 -10.57 -45.76 -16.03
CA TRP A 282 -11.49 -45.86 -14.88
C TRP A 282 -12.89 -45.31 -15.24
N GLY A 283 -13.95 -45.99 -14.81
CA GLY A 283 -15.33 -45.51 -14.96
C GLY A 283 -15.85 -45.48 -16.40
N ASP A 284 -16.65 -44.47 -16.76
CA ASP A 284 -17.18 -44.30 -18.12
C ASP A 284 -16.23 -43.40 -18.94
N SER A 285 -15.00 -43.88 -19.13
CA SER A 285 -13.88 -43.10 -19.69
C SER A 285 -13.59 -41.83 -18.88
N GLY A 286 -13.28 -41.98 -17.59
CA GLY A 286 -13.04 -40.88 -16.64
C GLY A 286 -14.31 -40.25 -16.03
N PHE A 287 -15.47 -40.41 -16.68
CA PHE A 287 -16.75 -39.87 -16.20
C PHE A 287 -17.51 -40.86 -15.31
N TRP A 288 -18.33 -40.33 -14.41
CA TRP A 288 -19.19 -41.10 -13.54
C TRP A 288 -20.43 -40.34 -13.07
N TRP A 289 -21.35 -41.03 -12.38
CA TRP A 289 -22.58 -40.44 -11.88
C TRP A 289 -22.75 -40.70 -10.39
N MET A 290 -23.22 -39.70 -9.63
CA MET A 290 -23.55 -39.83 -8.20
C MET A 290 -25.01 -39.44 -7.95
N SER A 291 -25.79 -40.31 -7.29
CA SER A 291 -27.21 -40.03 -6.99
C SER A 291 -27.35 -38.79 -6.10
N TYR A 292 -28.42 -38.02 -6.27
CA TYR A 292 -28.67 -36.83 -5.43
C TYR A 292 -28.71 -37.17 -3.93
N GLU A 293 -29.19 -38.37 -3.57
CA GLU A 293 -29.18 -38.85 -2.18
C GLU A 293 -27.77 -39.19 -1.66
N ALA A 294 -26.86 -39.67 -2.52
CA ALA A 294 -25.47 -39.92 -2.14
C ALA A 294 -24.64 -38.64 -2.00
N MET A 295 -24.98 -37.58 -2.75
CA MET A 295 -24.39 -36.25 -2.57
C MET A 295 -24.74 -35.65 -1.20
N LYS A 296 -25.88 -36.02 -0.62
CA LYS A 296 -26.35 -35.63 0.72
C LYS A 296 -25.96 -36.64 1.83
N ASP A 297 -25.23 -37.71 1.51
CA ASP A 297 -24.90 -38.77 2.47
C ASP A 297 -23.59 -38.46 3.22
N PRO A 298 -23.61 -38.23 4.55
CA PRO A 298 -22.42 -37.85 5.31
C PRO A 298 -21.37 -38.97 5.37
N LEU A 299 -21.72 -40.22 5.04
CA LEU A 299 -20.75 -41.31 4.92
C LEU A 299 -20.09 -41.38 3.53
N LEU A 300 -20.57 -40.63 2.54
CA LEU A 300 -20.03 -40.63 1.17
C LEU A 300 -19.42 -39.30 0.72
N SER A 301 -19.77 -38.17 1.34
CA SER A 301 -19.31 -36.85 0.86
C SER A 301 -19.21 -35.73 1.88
N ARG A 302 -19.93 -35.79 3.01
CA ARG A 302 -20.20 -34.62 3.88
C ARG A 302 -20.88 -33.45 3.14
N GLY A 303 -21.46 -33.65 1.95
CA GLY A 303 -22.21 -32.63 1.24
C GLY A 303 -21.44 -31.37 0.76
N TYR A 304 -20.14 -31.23 1.05
CA TYR A 304 -19.41 -30.00 0.72
C TYR A 304 -19.20 -29.85 -0.80
N VAL A 305 -19.60 -28.68 -1.30
CA VAL A 305 -19.46 -28.24 -2.68
C VAL A 305 -18.73 -26.90 -2.70
N TYR A 306 -17.78 -26.76 -3.62
CA TYR A 306 -16.98 -25.56 -3.80
C TYR A 306 -17.19 -24.98 -5.20
N TYR A 307 -17.20 -23.65 -5.29
CA TYR A 307 -17.47 -22.87 -6.50
C TYR A 307 -16.23 -22.05 -6.87
N CYS A 308 -15.91 -22.04 -8.16
CA CYS A 308 -14.73 -21.39 -8.72
C CYS A 308 -15.19 -20.34 -9.72
N ASP A 309 -15.37 -19.11 -9.25
CA ASP A 309 -15.66 -17.94 -10.08
C ASP A 309 -14.33 -17.21 -10.39
N VAL A 310 -14.23 -16.54 -11.55
CA VAL A 310 -12.95 -16.06 -12.13
C VAL A 310 -12.96 -14.56 -12.42
N VAL A 311 -11.79 -13.91 -12.40
CA VAL A 311 -11.65 -12.51 -12.83
C VAL A 311 -12.19 -12.31 -14.26
N PRO A 312 -12.74 -11.13 -14.62
CA PRO A 312 -13.20 -10.86 -15.98
C PRO A 312 -12.09 -11.09 -17.02
N GLN A 313 -12.36 -11.96 -18.00
CA GLN A 313 -11.36 -12.38 -18.99
C GLN A 313 -11.47 -11.62 -20.33
N PRO A 314 -10.33 -11.35 -21.01
CA PRO A 314 -8.96 -11.56 -20.55
C PRO A 314 -8.58 -10.53 -19.47
N HIS A 315 -7.95 -10.99 -18.39
CA HIS A 315 -7.35 -10.15 -17.37
C HIS A 315 -5.89 -9.85 -17.72
N ALA A 316 -5.38 -8.72 -17.24
CA ALA A 316 -3.98 -8.34 -17.26
C ALA A 316 -3.71 -7.49 -16.00
N PRO A 317 -2.65 -7.76 -15.23
CA PRO A 317 -2.38 -6.99 -14.02
C PRO A 317 -1.82 -5.60 -14.39
N ASP A 318 -2.39 -4.55 -13.81
CA ASP A 318 -1.98 -3.16 -13.94
C ASP A 318 -0.92 -2.76 -12.90
N LEU A 319 -0.83 -3.55 -11.81
CA LEU A 319 0.10 -3.40 -10.71
C LEU A 319 0.54 -4.80 -10.23
N VAL A 320 1.84 -5.01 -10.03
CA VAL A 320 2.43 -6.32 -9.70
C VAL A 320 3.47 -6.17 -8.59
N GLY A 321 3.38 -7.01 -7.57
CA GLY A 321 4.40 -7.16 -6.54
C GLY A 321 5.42 -8.25 -6.90
N SER A 322 6.65 -8.06 -6.44
CA SER A 322 7.80 -8.93 -6.65
C SER A 322 8.59 -9.05 -5.35
N ILE A 323 8.85 -10.27 -4.90
CA ILE A 323 9.68 -10.56 -3.70
C ILE A 323 10.69 -11.67 -3.97
N ARG A 324 11.86 -11.58 -3.35
CA ARG A 324 12.81 -12.70 -3.20
C ARG A 324 13.04 -12.95 -1.70
N ILE A 325 12.78 -14.17 -1.24
CA ILE A 325 12.96 -14.58 0.16
C ILE A 325 13.91 -15.77 0.19
N SER A 326 14.92 -15.69 1.05
CA SER A 326 15.85 -16.78 1.35
C SER A 326 15.56 -17.32 2.75
N HIS A 327 15.09 -18.56 2.83
CA HIS A 327 14.78 -19.29 4.08
C HIS A 327 15.03 -20.77 3.80
N GLU A 328 15.71 -21.50 4.69
CA GLU A 328 15.88 -22.97 4.52
C GLU A 328 14.55 -23.72 4.67
N LYS A 329 13.63 -23.14 5.45
CA LYS A 329 12.29 -23.64 5.75
C LYS A 329 11.23 -22.61 5.38
N ARG A 330 10.66 -22.66 4.19
CA ARG A 330 9.63 -21.67 3.78
C ARG A 330 8.38 -21.71 4.65
N GLY A 331 8.03 -22.86 5.21
CA GLY A 331 6.85 -23.02 6.06
C GLY A 331 6.83 -22.14 7.31
N ASP A 332 7.99 -21.88 7.90
CA ASP A 332 8.15 -21.03 9.10
C ASP A 332 7.74 -19.58 8.79
N VAL A 333 7.91 -19.13 7.53
CA VAL A 333 7.41 -17.84 7.02
C VAL A 333 5.93 -17.93 6.61
N LEU A 334 5.52 -19.02 5.96
CA LEU A 334 4.13 -19.21 5.52
C LEU A 334 3.14 -19.25 6.69
N CYS A 335 3.50 -19.84 7.83
CA CYS A 335 2.65 -19.84 9.03
C CYS A 335 2.55 -18.47 9.71
N ALA A 336 3.49 -17.55 9.44
CA ALA A 336 3.35 -16.15 9.82
C ALA A 336 2.48 -15.35 8.83
N GLY A 337 2.37 -15.81 7.57
CA GLY A 337 1.65 -15.18 6.46
C GLY A 337 2.39 -13.95 5.90
N LEU A 338 2.35 -13.76 4.58
CA LEU A 338 2.82 -12.53 3.93
C LEU A 338 1.65 -11.57 3.75
N ARG A 339 1.86 -10.28 4.07
CA ARG A 339 0.82 -9.25 3.95
C ARG A 339 1.39 -8.02 3.28
N VAL A 340 0.70 -7.54 2.25
CA VAL A 340 1.02 -6.25 1.61
C VAL A 340 -0.04 -5.24 2.02
N ILE A 341 0.40 -4.07 2.42
CA ILE A 341 -0.41 -2.94 2.83
C ILE A 341 -0.10 -1.79 1.88
N LEU A 342 -1.15 -1.11 1.39
CA LEU A 342 -1.03 0.20 0.79
C LEU A 342 -1.42 1.25 1.83
N GLU A 343 -0.45 2.02 2.31
CA GLU A 343 -0.67 3.21 3.13
C GLU A 343 -0.71 4.48 2.28
N VAL A 344 -1.80 5.23 2.43
CA VAL A 344 -2.05 6.50 1.75
C VAL A 344 -2.61 7.50 2.77
N ASN A 345 -1.81 8.50 3.15
CA ASN A 345 -2.24 9.58 4.07
C ASN A 345 -2.82 9.07 5.42
N GLY A 346 -2.30 7.96 5.95
CA GLY A 346 -2.81 7.32 7.17
C GLY A 346 -4.13 6.55 6.98
N HIS A 347 -4.46 6.18 5.73
CA HIS A 347 -5.46 5.17 5.41
C HIS A 347 -4.77 3.92 4.86
N GLU A 348 -4.99 2.78 5.51
CA GLU A 348 -4.51 1.46 5.08
C GLU A 348 -5.53 0.76 4.17
N GLN A 349 -5.08 0.14 3.08
CA GLN A 349 -5.70 -1.06 2.50
C GLN A 349 -4.72 -2.23 2.66
N HIS A 350 -5.18 -3.48 2.72
CA HIS A 350 -4.30 -4.64 2.83
C HIS A 350 -4.82 -5.85 2.06
N SER A 351 -3.90 -6.71 1.65
CA SER A 351 -4.14 -8.02 1.06
C SER A 351 -3.13 -9.02 1.63
N GLU A 352 -3.56 -10.25 1.86
CA GLU A 352 -2.69 -11.33 2.35
C GLU A 352 -2.38 -12.31 1.23
N PHE A 353 -1.14 -12.76 1.16
CA PHE A 353 -0.60 -13.63 0.12
C PHE A 353 0.08 -14.83 0.78
N LEU A 354 -0.08 -16.02 0.20
CA LEU A 354 0.43 -17.28 0.73
C LEU A 354 0.03 -17.58 2.20
N ASN A 355 -1.10 -17.03 2.67
CA ASN A 355 -1.77 -17.48 3.89
C ASN A 355 -2.41 -18.85 3.62
N ILE A 356 -1.57 -19.88 3.63
CA ILE A 356 -1.84 -21.27 3.27
C ILE A 356 -1.71 -22.11 4.53
N GLY A 357 -2.71 -22.95 4.80
CA GLY A 357 -2.81 -23.72 6.03
C GLY A 357 -3.21 -22.85 7.22
N ASN A 358 -4.51 -22.53 7.31
CA ASN A 358 -5.14 -21.87 8.47
C ASN A 358 -5.21 -22.81 9.71
N VAL A 359 -4.27 -23.74 9.81
CA VAL A 359 -4.20 -24.85 10.77
C VAL A 359 -2.85 -24.78 11.47
N MET A 360 -2.89 -24.26 12.70
CA MET A 360 -2.03 -24.60 13.83
C MET A 360 -0.58 -25.00 13.48
N SER A 361 0.37 -24.16 13.86
CA SER A 361 1.75 -24.60 14.09
C SER A 361 1.75 -25.87 14.94
N ASP A 362 2.16 -26.99 14.34
CA ASP A 362 2.51 -28.16 15.14
C ASP A 362 3.75 -27.82 15.97
N GLU A 363 3.82 -28.33 17.19
CA GLU A 363 4.96 -28.06 18.10
C GLU A 363 6.25 -28.77 17.63
N SER A 364 6.26 -29.36 16.42
CA SER A 364 7.38 -30.09 15.79
C SER A 364 8.11 -29.28 14.70
N GLY A 365 7.46 -28.31 14.05
CA GLY A 365 8.12 -27.39 13.12
C GLY A 365 8.65 -28.04 11.83
N GLU A 366 7.94 -29.03 11.28
CA GLU A 366 8.29 -29.69 10.00
C GLU A 366 7.45 -29.17 8.81
N TYR A 367 6.53 -28.22 9.04
CA TYR A 367 5.67 -27.60 8.03
C TYR A 367 6.47 -26.96 6.88
N GLN A 368 6.19 -27.34 5.63
CA GLN A 368 6.96 -26.95 4.42
C GLN A 368 8.47 -26.79 4.66
N ASN A 369 9.12 -27.82 5.22
CA ASN A 369 10.56 -27.91 5.48
C ASN A 369 11.38 -28.07 4.19
N HIS A 370 11.27 -27.07 3.32
CA HIS A 370 11.95 -26.89 2.03
C HIS A 370 12.28 -25.41 1.84
N PRO A 371 13.34 -25.05 1.10
CA PRO A 371 13.60 -23.65 0.82
C PRO A 371 12.53 -23.02 -0.08
N PHE A 372 12.45 -21.68 -0.02
CA PHE A 372 11.82 -20.89 -1.08
C PHE A 372 12.56 -21.10 -2.43
N PRO A 373 11.89 -20.91 -3.57
CA PRO A 373 12.58 -20.89 -4.87
C PRO A 373 13.58 -19.73 -4.91
N GLY A 374 14.76 -19.95 -5.51
CA GLY A 374 15.79 -18.91 -5.65
C GLY A 374 15.45 -17.79 -6.65
N ASN A 375 14.30 -17.89 -7.34
CA ASN A 375 13.74 -16.91 -8.25
C ASN A 375 12.67 -16.04 -7.56
N HIS A 376 12.33 -14.90 -8.16
CA HIS A 376 11.30 -14.02 -7.59
C HIS A 376 9.91 -14.68 -7.59
N ILE A 377 9.12 -14.36 -6.58
CA ILE A 377 7.70 -14.67 -6.46
C ILE A 377 6.92 -13.43 -6.91
N MET A 378 6.09 -13.58 -7.94
CA MET A 378 5.31 -12.48 -8.54
C MET A 378 3.83 -12.62 -8.17
N PHE A 379 3.17 -11.52 -7.82
CA PHE A 379 1.76 -11.51 -7.42
C PHE A 379 1.01 -10.26 -7.90
N ASP A 380 -0.28 -10.43 -8.16
CA ASP A 380 -1.13 -9.37 -8.69
C ASP A 380 -1.54 -8.40 -7.57
N LEU A 381 -1.31 -7.11 -7.81
CA LEU A 381 -1.67 -6.01 -6.92
C LEU A 381 -2.72 -5.07 -7.53
N SER A 382 -3.33 -5.39 -8.69
CA SER A 382 -4.36 -4.55 -9.33
C SER A 382 -5.50 -4.16 -8.39
N ASP A 383 -5.82 -4.97 -7.38
CA ASP A 383 -6.85 -4.67 -6.38
C ASP A 383 -6.54 -3.41 -5.54
N PHE A 384 -5.28 -2.97 -5.47
CA PHE A 384 -4.89 -1.70 -4.84
C PHE A 384 -4.99 -0.47 -5.75
N VAL A 385 -5.05 -0.64 -7.08
CA VAL A 385 -5.05 0.50 -8.03
C VAL A 385 -6.19 1.50 -7.78
N PRO A 386 -7.44 1.10 -7.43
CA PRO A 386 -8.52 2.04 -7.09
C PRO A 386 -8.28 2.93 -5.85
N TYR A 387 -7.22 2.66 -5.07
CA TYR A 387 -6.90 3.33 -3.81
C TYR A 387 -5.63 4.19 -3.88
N LEU A 388 -4.90 4.15 -5.00
CA LEU A 388 -3.70 4.96 -5.23
C LEU A 388 -4.04 6.45 -5.28
N SER A 389 -3.14 7.28 -4.73
CA SER A 389 -3.29 8.72 -4.65
C SER A 389 -2.35 9.45 -5.60
N THR A 390 -2.92 10.45 -6.28
CA THR A 390 -2.20 11.47 -7.06
C THR A 390 -1.85 12.72 -6.24
N TYR A 391 -1.96 12.66 -4.92
CA TYR A 391 -1.76 13.80 -4.00
C TYR A 391 -0.87 13.47 -2.81
N PHE A 392 -0.90 12.21 -2.37
CA PHE A 392 -0.10 11.69 -1.27
C PHE A 392 0.84 10.59 -1.78
N GLU A 393 1.92 10.38 -1.04
CA GLU A 393 2.84 9.27 -1.26
C GLU A 393 2.09 7.93 -1.07
N ASN A 394 2.36 6.96 -1.95
CA ASN A 394 1.77 5.62 -1.88
C ASN A 394 2.82 4.67 -1.33
N GLU A 395 2.75 4.40 -0.03
CA GLU A 395 3.69 3.51 0.65
C GLU A 395 3.16 2.08 0.60
N PHE A 396 3.81 1.21 -0.16
CA PHE A 396 3.56 -0.23 -0.09
C PHE A 396 4.44 -0.81 1.00
N VAL A 397 3.84 -1.27 2.09
CA VAL A 397 4.53 -2.00 3.17
C VAL A 397 4.34 -3.49 2.93
N LEU A 398 5.44 -4.25 2.86
CA LEU A 398 5.42 -5.70 2.97
C LEU A 398 5.74 -6.07 4.41
N GLU A 399 4.77 -6.69 5.09
CA GLU A 399 5.01 -7.42 6.34
C GLU A 399 5.44 -8.86 6.02
N VAL A 400 6.54 -9.31 6.65
CA VAL A 400 7.01 -10.70 6.62
C VAL A 400 7.39 -11.14 8.03
N GLY A 401 7.02 -12.35 8.44
CA GLY A 401 7.38 -12.90 9.75
C GLY A 401 7.92 -14.31 9.67
N ASP A 402 8.41 -14.80 10.81
CA ASP A 402 8.77 -16.19 11.07
C ASP A 402 8.04 -16.62 12.35
N CYS A 403 7.32 -17.75 12.29
CA CYS A 403 6.52 -18.27 13.40
C CYS A 403 7.12 -19.49 14.14
N VAL A 404 8.28 -20.04 13.72
CA VAL A 404 8.82 -21.31 14.26
C VAL A 404 10.34 -21.30 14.46
N TRP A 405 10.76 -21.61 15.69
CA TRP A 405 12.17 -21.71 16.07
C TRP A 405 12.94 -22.81 15.31
N PRO A 406 14.25 -22.66 15.00
CA PRO A 406 15.11 -21.50 15.25
C PRO A 406 15.83 -20.98 13.97
N VAL A 407 15.14 -20.87 12.83
CA VAL A 407 15.77 -20.66 11.51
C VAL A 407 15.41 -19.30 10.91
N SER A 408 16.11 -18.23 11.30
CA SER A 408 15.94 -16.91 10.68
C SER A 408 16.33 -16.91 9.19
N GLY A 409 15.49 -16.36 8.30
CA GLY A 409 15.85 -16.07 6.91
C GLY A 409 16.08 -14.59 6.59
N THR A 410 16.04 -14.27 5.30
CA THR A 410 16.25 -12.93 4.75
C THR A 410 15.23 -12.64 3.66
N LEU A 411 14.52 -11.51 3.75
CA LEU A 411 13.84 -10.89 2.63
C LEU A 411 14.89 -10.15 1.80
N GLU A 412 15.30 -10.72 0.67
CA GLU A 412 16.40 -10.23 -0.16
C GLU A 412 15.97 -9.05 -1.04
N SER A 413 14.72 -9.04 -1.52
CA SER A 413 14.17 -7.93 -2.30
C SER A 413 12.64 -7.80 -2.14
N PHE A 414 12.15 -6.56 -2.26
CA PHE A 414 10.73 -6.26 -2.46
C PHE A 414 10.59 -5.09 -3.45
N SER A 415 9.74 -5.26 -4.46
CA SER A 415 9.36 -4.21 -5.41
C SER A 415 7.90 -4.30 -5.84
N VAL A 416 7.38 -3.18 -6.35
CA VAL A 416 6.04 -3.03 -6.93
C VAL A 416 6.17 -2.31 -8.28
N HIS A 417 5.82 -3.00 -9.36
CA HIS A 417 5.77 -2.48 -10.72
C HIS A 417 4.35 -2.05 -11.08
N SER A 418 4.15 -0.89 -11.70
CA SER A 418 2.89 -0.54 -12.36
C SER A 418 3.03 -0.52 -13.87
N TYR A 419 2.20 -1.31 -14.55
CA TYR A 419 2.08 -1.34 -16.00
C TYR A 419 1.27 -0.18 -16.57
N GLU A 420 0.39 0.49 -15.80
CA GLU A 420 -0.30 1.71 -16.28
C GLU A 420 0.69 2.84 -16.51
N TRP A 421 1.61 3.06 -15.57
CA TRP A 421 2.58 4.16 -15.61
C TRP A 421 3.97 3.74 -16.10
N ASN A 422 4.25 2.44 -16.17
CA ASN A 422 5.59 1.87 -16.41
C ASN A 422 6.62 2.43 -15.41
N ILE A 423 6.35 2.24 -14.12
CA ILE A 423 7.20 2.67 -12.99
C ILE A 423 7.43 1.50 -12.02
N ASP A 424 8.59 1.50 -11.37
CA ASP A 424 8.94 0.54 -10.31
C ASP A 424 9.23 1.27 -9.01
N ALA A 425 8.60 0.84 -7.93
CA ALA A 425 8.96 1.16 -6.57
C ALA A 425 9.73 -0.03 -5.97
N THR A 426 11.01 0.15 -5.64
CA THR A 426 11.84 -0.89 -5.01
C THR A 426 12.20 -0.45 -3.59
N SER A 427 12.11 -1.36 -2.62
CA SER A 427 12.48 -1.04 -1.25
C SER A 427 13.99 -0.80 -1.10
N THR A 428 14.36 0.21 -0.32
CA THR A 428 15.75 0.47 0.08
C THR A 428 16.07 -0.09 1.47
N GLN A 429 15.14 -0.84 2.07
CA GLN A 429 15.31 -1.54 3.36
C GLN A 429 15.75 -3.00 3.20
N THR A 430 15.65 -3.57 2.00
CA THR A 430 16.12 -4.92 1.68
C THR A 430 17.61 -4.90 1.26
N PRO A 431 18.41 -5.94 1.58
CA PRO A 431 18.02 -7.17 2.27
C PRO A 431 17.76 -6.96 3.78
N LEU A 432 16.66 -7.54 4.28
CA LEU A 432 16.25 -7.48 5.69
C LEU A 432 16.18 -8.89 6.29
N THR A 433 16.84 -9.11 7.44
CA THR A 433 16.80 -10.38 8.16
C THR A 433 15.45 -10.57 8.86
N ILE A 434 14.71 -11.60 8.45
CA ILE A 434 13.47 -12.05 9.09
C ILE A 434 13.86 -12.68 10.44
N GLN A 435 13.37 -12.13 11.55
CA GLN A 435 13.80 -12.55 12.89
C GLN A 435 13.05 -13.82 13.36
N ASP A 436 13.82 -14.83 13.78
CA ASP A 436 13.37 -16.05 14.47
C ASP A 436 12.39 -15.72 15.63
N ASN A 437 11.16 -16.22 15.52
CA ASN A 437 10.03 -15.95 16.42
C ASN A 437 9.90 -14.43 16.73
N GLY A 438 10.00 -13.61 15.68
CA GLY A 438 9.95 -12.15 15.78
C GLY A 438 8.56 -11.56 15.99
N ALA A 439 8.48 -10.23 15.88
CA ALA A 439 7.29 -9.61 15.30
C ALA A 439 7.37 -9.77 13.77
N ARG A 440 6.29 -9.48 13.02
CA ARG A 440 6.44 -9.28 11.58
C ARG A 440 7.40 -8.09 11.37
N GLU A 441 8.38 -8.28 10.50
CA GLU A 441 9.33 -7.27 10.02
C GLU A 441 8.74 -6.57 8.80
N GLU A 442 9.03 -5.28 8.64
CA GLU A 442 8.37 -4.39 7.68
C GLU A 442 9.38 -3.74 6.72
N VAL A 443 9.11 -3.78 5.41
CA VAL A 443 9.83 -3.00 4.40
C VAL A 443 8.89 -2.19 3.52
N SER A 444 9.27 -0.95 3.23
CA SER A 444 8.47 -0.01 2.45
C SER A 444 9.02 0.16 1.02
N ALA A 445 8.13 0.19 0.04
CA ALA A 445 8.40 0.55 -1.35
C ALA A 445 7.45 1.70 -1.75
N PHE A 446 8.03 2.85 -2.15
CA PHE A 446 7.27 4.09 -2.34
C PHE A 446 6.92 4.30 -3.82
N LEU A 447 5.62 4.16 -4.16
CA LEU A 447 5.13 4.26 -5.54
C LEU A 447 4.68 5.69 -5.88
N THR A 448 5.61 6.45 -6.46
CA THR A 448 5.35 7.80 -6.96
C THR A 448 4.63 7.74 -8.31
N VAL A 449 3.30 7.58 -8.28
CA VAL A 449 2.45 7.69 -9.48
C VAL A 449 2.60 9.08 -10.10
N PRO A 450 2.60 9.21 -11.44
CA PRO A 450 2.74 10.50 -12.10
C PRO A 450 1.46 11.32 -11.98
N THR A 451 1.61 12.60 -11.67
CA THR A 451 0.49 13.51 -11.40
C THR A 451 0.62 14.78 -12.20
N VAL A 452 -0.52 15.35 -12.58
CA VAL A 452 -0.60 16.70 -13.13
C VAL A 452 -1.84 17.36 -12.54
N GLU A 453 -1.63 18.47 -11.84
CA GLU A 453 -2.68 19.22 -11.15
C GLU A 453 -2.56 20.69 -11.56
N ILE A 454 -3.71 21.34 -11.75
CA ILE A 454 -3.85 22.79 -11.79
C ILE A 454 -4.01 23.28 -10.35
N ASP A 455 -3.03 23.99 -9.81
CA ASP A 455 -3.05 24.57 -8.45
C ASP A 455 -4.12 25.69 -8.33
N TYR A 456 -5.19 25.46 -7.55
CA TYR A 456 -6.38 26.33 -7.44
C TYR A 456 -6.38 27.22 -6.17
N ASP A 457 -6.88 28.46 -6.28
CA ASP A 457 -7.17 29.36 -5.14
C ASP A 457 -8.69 29.35 -4.87
N GLU A 458 -9.12 28.49 -3.92
CA GLU A 458 -10.52 28.17 -3.56
C GLU A 458 -11.45 29.39 -3.33
N TYR A 459 -10.90 30.60 -3.19
CA TYR A 459 -11.68 31.82 -2.98
C TYR A 459 -12.32 32.41 -4.25
N PHE A 460 -11.91 32.00 -5.45
CA PHE A 460 -12.25 32.70 -6.70
C PHE A 460 -12.71 31.81 -7.89
N ASP A 461 -12.97 30.51 -7.65
CA ASP A 461 -13.19 29.37 -8.58
C ASP A 461 -14.12 29.50 -9.82
N THR A 462 -14.56 30.69 -10.22
CA THR A 462 -15.22 30.89 -11.53
C THR A 462 -14.79 32.13 -12.30
N TYR A 463 -14.18 33.17 -11.70
CA TYR A 463 -13.98 34.46 -12.39
C TYR A 463 -12.53 34.96 -12.31
N VAL A 464 -11.93 35.34 -13.45
CA VAL A 464 -10.50 35.71 -13.53
C VAL A 464 -10.19 36.94 -14.39
N GLY A 465 -9.50 37.92 -13.80
CA GLY A 465 -9.10 39.17 -14.47
C GLY A 465 -7.59 39.36 -14.58
N GLY A 466 -7.13 39.88 -15.73
CA GLY A 466 -5.72 40.23 -15.95
C GLY A 466 -4.80 39.05 -16.26
N THR A 467 -4.31 38.37 -15.23
CA THR A 467 -3.32 37.28 -15.35
C THR A 467 -3.51 36.20 -14.29
N VAL A 468 -3.66 34.95 -14.74
CA VAL A 468 -3.72 33.75 -13.90
C VAL A 468 -2.35 33.06 -13.94
N ASN A 469 -1.86 32.60 -12.79
CA ASN A 469 -0.77 31.63 -12.75
C ASN A 469 -1.39 30.24 -12.71
N ILE A 470 -1.00 29.38 -13.64
CA ILE A 470 -1.31 27.95 -13.63
C ILE A 470 -0.03 27.27 -13.16
N THR A 471 -0.05 26.63 -12.00
CA THR A 471 1.07 25.91 -11.39
C THR A 471 0.72 24.44 -11.22
N GLY A 472 1.75 23.59 -11.13
CA GLY A 472 1.60 22.19 -10.78
C GLY A 472 2.96 21.53 -10.53
N THR A 473 2.95 20.40 -9.85
CA THR A 473 4.10 19.48 -9.78
C THR A 473 3.91 18.33 -10.77
N VAL A 474 5.02 17.78 -11.24
CA VAL A 474 5.06 16.41 -11.76
C VAL A 474 6.16 15.66 -11.00
N GLN A 475 5.87 14.40 -10.66
CA GLN A 475 6.79 13.46 -10.05
C GLN A 475 6.77 12.14 -10.83
N GLY A 476 7.72 11.26 -10.54
CA GLY A 476 7.91 9.98 -11.21
C GLY A 476 9.23 9.95 -11.99
N GLU A 477 10.22 9.25 -11.43
CA GLU A 477 11.35 8.71 -12.18
C GLU A 477 10.95 7.27 -12.54
N SER A 478 11.09 6.84 -13.80
CA SER A 478 10.84 5.44 -14.14
C SER A 478 12.14 4.64 -14.12
N VAL A 479 12.06 3.48 -13.49
CA VAL A 479 13.17 2.63 -13.09
C VAL A 479 13.00 1.31 -13.84
N ALA A 480 14.08 0.67 -14.28
CA ALA A 480 14.01 -0.63 -14.95
C ALA A 480 15.27 -1.47 -14.74
N THR A 481 15.12 -2.75 -14.43
CA THR A 481 16.25 -3.68 -14.28
C THR A 481 16.79 -4.10 -15.66
N VAL A 482 18.05 -3.78 -15.92
CA VAL A 482 18.80 -4.04 -17.17
C VAL A 482 19.67 -5.30 -17.06
N LEU A 483 20.10 -5.63 -15.85
CA LEU A 483 20.86 -6.84 -15.51
C LEU A 483 20.56 -7.22 -14.06
N ASP A 484 20.47 -8.52 -13.79
CA ASP A 484 20.42 -9.08 -12.44
C ASP A 484 21.12 -10.46 -12.43
N THR A 485 21.74 -10.87 -11.32
CA THR A 485 22.44 -12.16 -11.19
C THR A 485 22.98 -12.43 -9.78
N GLY A 486 22.67 -13.62 -9.24
CA GLY A 486 23.34 -14.25 -8.09
C GLY A 486 24.20 -15.49 -8.46
N PHE A 487 24.52 -15.72 -9.74
CA PHE A 487 25.42 -16.81 -10.22
C PHE A 487 25.07 -18.27 -9.81
N GLU A 488 23.87 -18.47 -9.29
CA GLU A 488 23.28 -19.67 -8.68
C GLU A 488 23.44 -21.04 -9.38
N PRO A 489 23.51 -21.19 -10.73
CA PRO A 489 23.79 -22.50 -11.33
C PRO A 489 25.27 -22.93 -11.20
N GLY A 490 26.07 -22.27 -10.35
CA GLY A 490 27.49 -22.59 -10.13
C GLY A 490 28.35 -22.39 -11.38
N SER A 491 27.91 -21.54 -12.32
CA SER A 491 28.59 -21.36 -13.61
C SER A 491 28.30 -20.01 -14.27
N PHE A 492 29.24 -19.53 -15.10
CA PHE A 492 29.07 -18.31 -15.88
C PHE A 492 28.01 -18.47 -16.98
N GLU A 493 26.80 -18.02 -16.70
CA GLU A 493 25.76 -17.83 -17.71
C GLU A 493 26.07 -16.59 -18.58
N ASN A 494 25.66 -16.64 -19.85
CA ASN A 494 25.73 -15.48 -20.74
C ASN A 494 24.62 -14.50 -20.34
N PRO A 495 24.95 -13.29 -19.86
CA PRO A 495 25.82 -12.37 -20.60
C PRO A 495 27.24 -12.12 -20.04
N TRP A 496 27.77 -12.92 -19.10
CA TRP A 496 29.08 -12.66 -18.49
C TRP A 496 30.29 -13.24 -19.25
N TYR A 497 31.40 -12.50 -19.25
CA TYR A 497 32.64 -12.79 -19.98
C TYR A 497 33.88 -12.49 -19.12
N THR A 498 34.86 -13.40 -19.10
CA THR A 498 36.15 -13.18 -18.42
C THR A 498 37.28 -12.84 -19.41
N TYR A 499 38.27 -12.05 -18.97
CA TYR A 499 39.43 -11.66 -19.76
C TYR A 499 40.66 -11.39 -18.88
N ASP A 500 41.82 -11.88 -19.32
CA ASP A 500 43.12 -11.67 -18.66
C ASP A 500 44.01 -10.79 -19.55
N ALA A 501 44.58 -9.73 -18.95
CA ALA A 501 45.47 -8.79 -19.62
C ALA A 501 46.97 -9.13 -19.48
N ASN A 502 47.36 -10.07 -18.61
CA ASN A 502 48.74 -10.52 -18.39
C ASN A 502 48.97 -12.05 -18.57
N PRO A 503 48.54 -12.67 -19.69
CA PRO A 503 48.48 -14.14 -19.88
C PRO A 503 49.84 -14.85 -20.07
N ASP A 504 50.96 -14.23 -19.67
CA ASP A 504 52.30 -14.83 -19.70
C ASP A 504 52.69 -15.49 -18.36
N ASN A 505 51.95 -15.28 -17.26
CA ASN A 505 52.22 -15.87 -15.93
C ASN A 505 51.33 -17.08 -15.54
N GLY A 506 50.00 -17.07 -15.81
CA GLY A 506 49.09 -18.08 -15.23
C GLY A 506 47.85 -18.49 -16.05
N VAL A 507 46.69 -18.62 -15.39
CA VAL A 507 45.45 -19.23 -15.90
C VAL A 507 44.25 -18.39 -15.44
N GLN A 508 43.15 -18.36 -16.23
CA GLN A 508 41.93 -17.58 -15.96
C GLN A 508 41.51 -17.62 -14.47
N LEU A 509 41.57 -16.46 -13.81
CA LEU A 509 41.41 -16.33 -12.35
C LEU A 509 39.96 -16.07 -11.91
N TRP A 510 39.13 -15.49 -12.79
CA TRP A 510 37.70 -15.32 -12.49
C TRP A 510 36.95 -16.64 -12.65
N GLY A 511 36.45 -17.18 -11.54
CA GLY A 511 35.68 -18.42 -11.44
C GLY A 511 34.28 -18.20 -10.82
N VAL A 512 33.56 -19.30 -10.62
CA VAL A 512 32.40 -19.42 -9.72
C VAL A 512 32.70 -20.60 -8.80
N ASP A 513 32.55 -20.43 -7.48
CA ASP A 513 32.56 -21.52 -6.50
C ASP A 513 31.82 -21.12 -5.20
N ASN A 514 31.85 -22.01 -4.21
CA ASN A 514 31.15 -21.90 -2.93
C ASN A 514 32.12 -21.65 -1.75
N TYR A 515 33.33 -21.13 -2.00
CA TYR A 515 34.32 -20.86 -0.97
C TYR A 515 34.33 -19.35 -0.68
N HIS A 516 33.51 -18.92 0.29
CA HIS A 516 32.90 -17.58 0.38
C HIS A 516 31.76 -17.40 -0.62
N ASP A 517 30.64 -18.05 -0.33
CA ASP A 517 29.30 -17.70 -0.81
C ASP A 517 28.67 -16.54 -0.01
N TYR A 518 27.62 -15.91 -0.56
CA TYR A 518 26.79 -14.90 0.12
C TYR A 518 25.42 -15.47 0.53
N SER A 519 24.59 -15.78 -0.47
CA SER A 519 23.39 -16.62 -0.36
C SER A 519 23.34 -17.55 -1.58
N GLY A 520 22.39 -18.50 -1.60
CA GLY A 520 22.15 -19.41 -2.74
C GLY A 520 23.19 -20.51 -3.00
N GLY A 521 24.46 -20.26 -2.70
CA GLY A 521 25.54 -21.26 -2.61
C GLY A 521 26.61 -21.20 -3.69
N SER A 522 26.74 -20.10 -4.44
CA SER A 522 27.85 -19.88 -5.38
C SER A 522 28.05 -18.41 -5.76
N SER A 523 29.25 -17.86 -5.50
CA SER A 523 29.61 -16.48 -5.86
C SER A 523 30.70 -16.46 -6.95
N ILE A 524 30.86 -15.33 -7.67
CA ILE A 524 32.02 -15.17 -8.58
C ILE A 524 33.26 -14.73 -7.80
N TRP A 525 34.40 -15.35 -8.08
CA TRP A 525 35.64 -15.14 -7.33
C TRP A 525 36.84 -14.89 -8.22
N CYS A 526 37.85 -14.20 -7.69
CA CYS A 526 39.14 -13.97 -8.34
C CYS A 526 40.30 -14.18 -7.35
N GLY A 527 40.84 -15.40 -7.32
CA GLY A 527 41.88 -15.81 -6.38
C GLY A 527 42.75 -16.95 -6.93
N GLY A 528 43.30 -17.78 -6.04
CA GLY A 528 43.99 -19.01 -6.40
C GLY A 528 43.42 -20.24 -5.70
N ASN A 529 43.39 -21.36 -6.43
CA ASN A 529 42.77 -22.62 -6.03
C ASN A 529 43.29 -23.12 -4.65
N PRO A 530 42.40 -23.38 -3.66
CA PRO A 530 42.80 -23.67 -2.29
C PRO A 530 43.65 -24.95 -2.17
N SER A 531 44.82 -24.80 -1.55
CA SER A 531 45.74 -25.88 -1.22
C SER A 531 45.56 -26.28 0.25
N THR A 532 45.45 -27.58 0.54
CA THR A 532 45.21 -28.10 1.89
C THR A 532 46.31 -29.06 2.36
N THR A 533 46.73 -28.94 3.62
CA THR A 533 47.76 -29.80 4.24
C THR A 533 47.35 -30.24 5.64
N ALA A 534 47.29 -31.54 5.91
CA ALA A 534 47.01 -32.06 7.26
C ALA A 534 48.13 -31.67 8.25
N VAL A 535 47.77 -30.94 9.30
CA VAL A 535 48.67 -30.55 10.41
C VAL A 535 48.34 -31.26 11.73
N TYR A 536 47.12 -31.80 11.88
CA TYR A 536 46.74 -32.81 12.88
C TYR A 536 46.00 -33.96 12.20
N THR A 537 46.12 -35.17 12.76
CA THR A 537 45.39 -36.38 12.35
C THR A 537 45.31 -37.34 13.55
N GLU A 538 44.12 -37.82 13.91
CA GLU A 538 43.88 -38.90 14.87
C GLU A 538 42.62 -39.70 14.48
N HIS A 539 42.84 -40.90 13.95
CA HIS A 539 41.81 -41.85 13.48
C HIS A 539 41.81 -43.14 14.34
N PHE A 540 42.33 -43.06 15.58
CA PHE A 540 42.20 -44.04 16.67
C PHE A 540 42.44 -45.54 16.33
N ILE A 541 43.35 -45.84 15.39
CA ILE A 541 43.51 -47.15 14.71
C ILE A 541 43.97 -48.39 15.53
N MET A 542 43.84 -48.45 16.86
CA MET A 542 44.27 -49.60 17.70
C MET A 542 43.38 -49.86 18.93
N PRO A 543 43.38 -51.07 19.53
CA PRO A 543 42.65 -51.35 20.77
C PRO A 543 43.30 -50.65 21.97
N ILE A 544 42.93 -49.39 22.19
CA ILE A 544 43.56 -48.52 23.17
C ILE A 544 43.03 -48.82 24.58
N TRP A 545 43.93 -49.14 25.51
CA TRP A 545 43.65 -49.17 26.96
C TRP A 545 44.29 -47.97 27.69
N TYR A 546 44.84 -47.01 26.93
CA TYR A 546 45.57 -45.83 27.40
C TYR A 546 45.46 -44.72 26.35
N TRP A 547 44.82 -43.59 26.68
CA TRP A 547 44.59 -42.48 25.75
C TRP A 547 45.85 -42.02 24.96
N PRO A 548 45.70 -41.58 23.69
CA PRO A 548 46.82 -41.08 22.90
C PRO A 548 47.49 -39.85 23.53
N ALA A 549 48.71 -39.54 23.09
CA ALA A 549 49.50 -38.47 23.71
C ALA A 549 48.89 -37.08 23.50
N GLY A 550 48.87 -36.28 24.57
CA GLY A 550 48.27 -34.94 24.62
C GLY A 550 46.85 -34.94 25.22
N TRP A 551 46.05 -35.98 24.93
CA TRP A 551 44.67 -36.05 25.39
C TRP A 551 44.55 -36.04 26.92
N SER A 552 43.65 -35.19 27.42
CA SER A 552 43.32 -34.98 28.83
C SER A 552 41.82 -35.04 29.01
N LEU A 553 41.35 -35.93 29.90
CA LEU A 553 39.93 -36.07 30.22
C LEU A 553 39.56 -35.31 31.50
N TYR A 554 38.42 -34.63 31.47
CA TYR A 554 37.80 -34.02 32.64
C TYR A 554 36.32 -34.44 32.73
N SER A 555 35.80 -34.56 33.95
CA SER A 555 34.43 -35.02 34.21
C SER A 555 33.92 -34.37 35.50
N SER A 556 32.76 -33.72 35.45
CA SER A 556 32.13 -33.06 36.59
C SER A 556 30.64 -33.39 36.66
N GLY A 557 30.22 -33.97 37.79
CA GLY A 557 28.84 -34.38 38.06
C GLY A 557 28.74 -35.01 39.45
N SER A 558 27.52 -35.35 39.89
CA SER A 558 27.33 -36.08 41.17
C SER A 558 27.63 -37.58 41.05
N ASN A 559 27.53 -38.10 39.84
CA ASN A 559 28.12 -39.36 39.36
C ASN A 559 29.08 -39.01 38.21
N THR A 560 30.01 -39.90 37.88
CA THR A 560 31.02 -39.65 36.84
C THR A 560 31.23 -40.88 35.97
N HIS A 561 30.93 -40.76 34.68
CA HIS A 561 31.64 -41.50 33.65
C HIS A 561 32.84 -40.66 33.14
N GLN A 562 33.59 -41.21 32.19
CA GLN A 562 34.64 -40.54 31.44
C GLN A 562 34.68 -41.16 30.04
N TRP A 563 34.85 -40.34 29.00
CA TRP A 563 35.14 -40.76 27.62
C TRP A 563 36.01 -42.04 27.56
N TYR A 564 35.59 -43.02 26.78
CA TYR A 564 36.31 -44.29 26.60
C TYR A 564 36.44 -44.68 25.11
N PRO A 565 37.52 -45.38 24.73
CA PRO A 565 37.65 -45.95 23.40
C PRO A 565 36.71 -47.16 23.22
N THR A 566 35.94 -47.14 22.15
CA THR A 566 34.94 -48.15 21.73
C THR A 566 35.30 -48.71 20.35
N GLY A 567 34.55 -49.71 19.83
CA GLY A 567 34.66 -50.15 18.43
C GLY A 567 35.21 -51.55 18.16
N THR A 568 35.73 -51.75 16.94
CA THR A 568 36.03 -53.06 16.32
C THR A 568 37.53 -53.25 16.02
N SER A 569 37.95 -54.41 15.50
CA SER A 569 39.37 -54.70 15.24
C SER A 569 40.06 -53.87 14.14
N THR A 570 39.35 -52.93 13.51
CA THR A 570 39.82 -52.14 12.35
C THR A 570 39.47 -50.65 12.41
N GLN A 571 38.51 -50.26 13.25
CA GLN A 571 38.13 -48.88 13.55
C GLN A 571 37.74 -48.84 15.03
N TYR A 572 38.30 -47.90 15.78
CA TYR A 572 37.92 -47.61 17.16
C TYR A 572 37.61 -46.13 17.22
N LYS A 573 36.58 -45.73 17.95
CA LYS A 573 36.22 -44.31 18.14
C LYS A 573 36.21 -43.98 19.63
N ILE A 574 36.20 -42.70 19.98
CA ILE A 574 36.00 -42.28 21.38
C ILE A 574 34.51 -42.06 21.65
N GLU A 575 34.03 -42.50 22.80
CA GLU A 575 32.61 -42.50 23.20
C GLU A 575 32.46 -41.89 24.60
N ALA A 576 31.60 -40.88 24.74
CA ALA A 576 31.02 -40.46 26.02
C ALA A 576 29.54 -40.89 26.05
N SER A 577 29.02 -41.20 27.24
CA SER A 577 27.60 -41.51 27.42
C SER A 577 27.15 -41.21 28.84
N THR A 578 25.91 -40.71 28.98
CA THR A 578 25.27 -40.45 30.28
C THR A 578 25.08 -41.72 31.12
N GLY A 579 24.98 -42.89 30.47
CA GLY A 579 24.78 -44.18 31.14
C GLY A 579 23.49 -44.30 31.99
N GLY A 580 22.47 -43.46 31.73
CA GLY A 580 21.25 -43.41 32.55
C GLY A 580 21.33 -42.45 33.74
N MET A 581 22.12 -41.37 33.66
CA MET A 581 22.40 -40.44 34.77
C MET A 581 22.15 -38.97 34.38
N SER A 582 21.75 -38.13 35.34
CA SER A 582 21.63 -36.68 35.16
C SER A 582 22.91 -35.92 35.52
N ASP A 583 23.01 -34.68 35.07
CA ASP A 583 24.08 -33.72 35.36
C ASP A 583 25.47 -34.25 34.96
N VAL A 584 25.58 -34.96 33.83
CA VAL A 584 26.86 -35.44 33.30
C VAL A 584 27.48 -34.37 32.40
N VAL A 585 28.71 -33.94 32.72
CA VAL A 585 29.54 -33.09 31.86
C VAL A 585 30.94 -33.69 31.74
N GLU A 586 31.35 -34.02 30.52
CA GLU A 586 32.60 -34.70 30.20
C GLU A 586 33.34 -34.03 29.05
N TRP A 587 34.64 -33.79 29.24
CA TRP A 587 35.50 -33.12 28.28
C TRP A 587 36.61 -34.07 27.81
N ALA A 588 36.81 -34.15 26.50
CA ALA A 588 38.01 -34.71 25.88
C ALA A 588 38.81 -33.56 25.25
N ILE A 589 39.91 -33.17 25.89
CA ILE A 589 40.75 -32.04 25.51
C ILE A 589 42.04 -32.56 24.88
N GLN A 590 42.44 -32.04 23.72
CA GLN A 590 43.70 -32.35 23.05
C GLN A 590 44.59 -31.10 22.95
N GLY A 591 45.86 -31.24 23.29
CA GLY A 591 46.89 -30.19 23.19
C GLY A 591 47.96 -30.23 24.28
N PRO A 592 48.90 -29.27 24.31
CA PRO A 592 49.05 -28.19 23.34
C PRO A 592 49.63 -28.68 22.00
N LEU A 593 49.14 -28.08 20.92
CA LEU A 593 49.64 -28.22 19.55
C LEU A 593 50.35 -26.92 19.15
N ASP A 594 51.46 -27.04 18.43
CA ASP A 594 52.13 -25.87 17.83
C ASP A 594 51.57 -25.65 16.42
N ARG A 595 50.89 -24.52 16.24
CA ARG A 595 50.31 -24.02 14.98
C ARG A 595 50.85 -22.66 14.59
N SER A 596 51.94 -22.20 15.21
CA SER A 596 52.54 -20.87 14.96
C SER A 596 53.18 -20.69 13.57
N THR A 597 52.91 -21.59 12.63
CA THR A 597 53.38 -21.57 11.24
C THR A 597 52.31 -21.98 10.21
N ALA A 598 51.04 -22.07 10.63
CA ALA A 598 49.91 -22.28 9.72
C ALA A 598 49.46 -20.95 9.09
N THR A 599 48.75 -21.00 7.96
CA THR A 599 48.13 -19.83 7.32
C THR A 599 46.67 -19.67 7.73
N GLU A 600 45.89 -20.75 7.68
CA GLU A 600 44.46 -20.77 8.01
C GLU A 600 44.12 -22.18 8.49
N LEU A 601 43.32 -22.34 9.55
CA LEU A 601 43.12 -23.65 10.20
C LEU A 601 41.66 -24.11 10.11
N CYS A 602 41.44 -25.34 9.64
CA CYS A 602 40.13 -25.99 9.64
C CYS A 602 40.18 -27.34 10.36
N LEU A 603 39.27 -27.59 11.29
CA LEU A 603 39.09 -28.85 12.00
C LEU A 603 37.99 -29.67 11.32
N THR A 604 38.34 -30.85 10.81
CA THR A 604 37.36 -31.85 10.38
C THR A 604 37.33 -33.04 11.35
N PHE A 605 36.17 -33.68 11.50
CA PHE A 605 36.02 -34.91 12.27
C PHE A 605 34.69 -35.59 11.92
N TRP A 606 34.62 -36.91 12.11
CA TRP A 606 33.37 -37.64 12.00
C TRP A 606 32.68 -37.74 13.36
N MET A 607 31.39 -37.42 13.41
CA MET A 607 30.59 -37.36 14.63
C MET A 607 29.30 -38.16 14.48
N ASP A 608 29.03 -38.99 15.48
CA ASP A 608 27.82 -39.80 15.64
C ASP A 608 27.36 -39.59 17.09
N TYR A 609 26.31 -38.79 17.27
CA TYR A 609 25.74 -38.47 18.58
C TYR A 609 24.23 -38.74 18.59
N GLU A 610 23.73 -39.11 19.77
CA GLU A 610 22.35 -39.50 20.05
C GLU A 610 22.02 -39.04 21.47
N VAL A 611 20.94 -38.27 21.65
CA VAL A 611 20.39 -37.88 22.95
C VAL A 611 18.93 -38.33 22.99
N ASP A 612 18.47 -38.83 24.13
CA ASP A 612 17.10 -39.28 24.38
C ASP A 612 16.51 -38.55 25.59
N ASP A 613 15.34 -37.91 25.43
CA ASP A 613 14.63 -37.14 26.48
C ASP A 613 15.52 -36.02 27.06
N ALA A 614 16.04 -35.18 26.17
CA ALA A 614 16.94 -34.07 26.44
C ALA A 614 16.42 -33.13 27.56
N GLN A 615 17.11 -33.02 28.70
CA GLN A 615 16.62 -32.17 29.82
C GLN A 615 17.23 -30.75 29.90
N SER A 616 18.33 -30.43 29.20
CA SER A 616 18.93 -29.08 29.25
C SER A 616 19.77 -28.71 28.02
N GLY A 617 19.37 -27.65 27.30
CA GLY A 617 19.62 -27.40 25.88
C GLY A 617 20.99 -27.65 25.21
N ASN A 618 22.14 -27.53 25.89
CA ASN A 618 23.46 -27.75 25.27
C ASN A 618 23.96 -29.18 25.55
N PHE A 619 24.22 -29.98 24.52
CA PHE A 619 24.58 -31.41 24.66
C PHE A 619 25.94 -31.79 24.09
N ALA A 620 26.34 -31.23 22.95
CA ALA A 620 27.71 -31.37 22.45
C ALA A 620 28.34 -30.01 22.15
N SER A 621 29.66 -29.91 22.23
CA SER A 621 30.37 -28.68 21.85
C SER A 621 31.81 -28.95 21.43
N VAL A 622 32.27 -28.21 20.42
CA VAL A 622 33.68 -28.05 20.05
C VAL A 622 34.14 -26.70 20.55
N LEU A 623 35.31 -26.68 21.20
CA LEU A 623 35.95 -25.49 21.72
C LEU A 623 37.43 -25.48 21.38
N TYR A 624 38.04 -24.30 21.40
CA TYR A 624 39.49 -24.12 21.36
C TYR A 624 39.99 -23.31 22.57
N SER A 625 41.30 -23.34 22.80
CA SER A 625 41.98 -22.49 23.77
C SER A 625 43.41 -22.22 23.32
N THR A 626 43.88 -20.99 23.47
CA THR A 626 45.26 -20.59 23.13
C THR A 626 46.23 -20.74 24.31
N ASP A 627 45.73 -20.92 25.54
CA ASP A 627 46.52 -21.05 26.76
C ASP A 627 46.23 -22.33 27.59
N GLY A 628 45.17 -23.05 27.28
CA GLY A 628 44.71 -24.24 28.00
C GLY A 628 43.99 -23.95 29.33
N SER A 629 43.61 -22.70 29.58
CA SER A 629 42.97 -22.25 30.82
C SER A 629 41.61 -21.58 30.61
N VAL A 630 41.39 -20.93 29.46
CA VAL A 630 40.09 -20.41 29.01
C VAL A 630 39.73 -21.04 27.68
N PHE A 631 38.58 -21.71 27.60
CA PHE A 631 38.07 -22.32 26.37
C PHE A 631 36.94 -21.48 25.76
N HIS A 632 36.99 -21.34 24.44
CA HIS A 632 36.07 -20.56 23.61
C HIS A 632 35.33 -21.51 22.67
N PHE A 633 34.01 -21.36 22.54
CA PHE A 633 33.20 -22.21 21.67
C PHE A 633 33.49 -21.94 20.19
N LEU A 634 33.62 -23.01 19.39
CA LEU A 634 33.62 -22.97 17.93
C LEU A 634 32.25 -23.38 17.38
N LYS A 635 31.70 -24.49 17.89
CA LYS A 635 30.37 -25.00 17.53
C LYS A 635 29.72 -25.67 18.72
N THR A 636 28.39 -25.56 18.84
CA THR A 636 27.59 -26.22 19.88
C THR A 636 26.43 -26.92 19.18
N TRP A 637 26.18 -28.18 19.53
CA TRP A 637 24.95 -28.87 19.15
C TRP A 637 24.01 -28.85 20.35
N THR A 638 22.85 -28.26 20.11
CA THR A 638 21.76 -28.11 21.06
C THR A 638 20.63 -29.07 20.71
N ALA A 639 19.84 -29.46 21.71
CA ALA A 639 18.59 -30.19 21.52
C ALA A 639 17.50 -29.52 22.38
N PRO A 640 16.27 -29.34 21.87
CA PRO A 640 15.15 -28.85 22.66
C PRO A 640 14.86 -29.74 23.88
N VAL A 641 14.15 -29.18 24.88
CA VAL A 641 13.92 -29.89 26.14
C VAL A 641 12.73 -30.84 26.03
N GLY A 642 13.01 -32.15 26.00
CA GLY A 642 12.04 -33.25 25.87
C GLY A 642 12.26 -34.16 24.66
N GLU A 643 13.16 -33.81 23.75
CA GLU A 643 13.34 -34.49 22.47
C GLU A 643 14.43 -35.58 22.47
N SER A 644 14.35 -36.45 21.46
CA SER A 644 15.45 -37.32 21.05
C SER A 644 16.09 -36.78 19.77
N VAL A 645 17.37 -36.40 19.80
CA VAL A 645 18.10 -35.86 18.65
C VAL A 645 19.27 -36.78 18.32
N SER A 646 19.44 -37.12 17.04
CA SER A 646 20.62 -37.86 16.55
C SER A 646 21.18 -37.25 15.27
N PHE A 647 22.50 -37.31 15.12
CA PHE A 647 23.22 -36.87 13.93
C PHE A 647 24.40 -37.81 13.67
N ILE A 648 24.61 -38.16 12.41
CA ILE A 648 25.71 -39.01 11.95
C ILE A 648 26.31 -38.40 10.68
N GLY A 649 27.53 -37.87 10.75
CA GLY A 649 28.17 -37.25 9.61
C GLY A 649 29.57 -36.69 9.87
N GLU A 650 30.24 -36.31 8.79
CA GLU A 650 31.46 -35.50 8.86
C GLU A 650 31.09 -34.06 9.25
N GLN A 651 31.98 -33.38 9.96
CA GLN A 651 31.86 -31.98 10.35
C GLN A 651 33.12 -31.25 9.91
N GLU A 652 32.94 -30.02 9.43
CA GLU A 652 34.00 -29.09 9.06
C GLU A 652 33.80 -27.78 9.84
N ILE A 653 34.88 -27.26 10.44
CA ILE A 653 34.83 -26.09 11.35
C ILE A 653 36.13 -25.28 11.20
N MET A 654 36.03 -24.08 10.64
CA MET A 654 37.13 -23.10 10.63
C MET A 654 37.49 -22.67 12.06
N LEU A 655 38.78 -22.55 12.36
CA LEU A 655 39.29 -21.96 13.60
C LEU A 655 39.70 -20.50 13.37
N PRO A 656 39.44 -19.59 14.32
CA PRO A 656 39.81 -18.18 14.19
C PRO A 656 41.32 -17.96 14.29
N ASP A 657 41.80 -16.83 13.77
CA ASP A 657 43.22 -16.43 13.66
C ASP A 657 44.06 -16.68 14.92
N ASP A 658 43.52 -16.44 16.12
CA ASP A 658 44.30 -16.58 17.36
C ASP A 658 44.56 -18.04 17.75
N ALA A 659 43.86 -18.99 17.13
CA ALA A 659 44.20 -20.42 17.17
C ALA A 659 45.54 -20.72 16.48
N ILE A 660 46.05 -19.85 15.61
CA ILE A 660 47.37 -19.92 14.94
C ILE A 660 48.48 -19.55 15.96
N CYS A 661 48.60 -20.36 17.02
CA CYS A 661 49.47 -20.14 18.17
C CYS A 661 50.32 -21.37 18.49
N SER A 662 51.35 -21.20 19.32
CA SER A 662 52.25 -22.30 19.70
C SER A 662 51.73 -23.19 20.84
N THR A 663 50.51 -22.94 21.31
CA THR A 663 49.88 -23.66 22.43
C THR A 663 48.37 -23.89 22.20
N LEU A 664 47.96 -24.21 20.98
CA LEU A 664 46.56 -24.49 20.66
C LEU A 664 46.09 -25.77 21.37
N TYR A 665 44.95 -25.69 22.05
CA TYR A 665 44.16 -26.84 22.48
C TYR A 665 42.82 -26.81 21.74
N PHE A 666 42.28 -27.98 21.42
CA PHE A 666 40.87 -28.13 21.10
C PHE A 666 40.21 -29.09 22.10
N ALA A 667 38.90 -28.99 22.25
CA ALA A 667 38.14 -29.80 23.20
C ALA A 667 36.76 -30.17 22.65
N PHE A 668 36.38 -31.43 22.85
CA PHE A 668 35.02 -31.90 22.71
C PHE A 668 34.37 -31.98 24.09
N ILE A 669 33.24 -31.30 24.30
CA ILE A 669 32.37 -31.50 25.46
C ILE A 669 31.21 -32.39 25.05
N PHE A 670 30.96 -33.42 25.84
CA PHE A 670 29.62 -34.01 25.96
C PHE A 670 28.99 -33.56 27.28
N LYS A 671 27.75 -33.12 27.22
CA LYS A 671 26.90 -32.84 28.38
C LYS A 671 25.59 -33.58 28.14
N GLY A 672 25.04 -34.21 29.18
CA GLY A 672 23.80 -34.95 29.01
C GLY A 672 23.10 -35.27 30.32
N ASP A 673 21.79 -35.46 30.17
CA ASP A 673 20.86 -35.82 31.22
C ASP A 673 20.11 -37.07 30.78
N TYR A 674 19.84 -37.99 31.72
CA TYR A 674 19.23 -39.30 31.46
C TYR A 674 20.00 -40.16 30.44
N THR A 675 19.71 -40.07 29.14
CA THR A 675 20.10 -41.06 28.13
C THR A 675 20.69 -40.38 26.89
N GLY A 676 21.85 -40.86 26.45
CA GLY A 676 22.52 -40.36 25.27
C GLY A 676 23.98 -40.76 25.21
N SER A 677 24.58 -40.58 24.04
CA SER A 677 26.00 -40.74 23.78
C SER A 677 26.48 -39.76 22.71
N MET A 678 27.77 -39.45 22.75
CA MET A 678 28.46 -38.83 21.61
C MET A 678 29.71 -39.64 21.31
N THR A 679 29.92 -39.90 20.04
CA THR A 679 31.09 -40.61 19.53
C THR A 679 31.78 -39.83 18.42
N ILE A 680 33.11 -39.88 18.43
CA ILE A 680 33.96 -39.07 17.53
C ILE A 680 35.11 -39.94 17.02
N ASP A 681 35.37 -39.86 15.71
CA ASP A 681 36.46 -40.52 15.00
C ASP A 681 36.98 -39.60 13.87
N ASP A 682 37.97 -40.08 13.11
CA ASP A 682 38.46 -39.44 11.87
C ASP A 682 38.81 -37.94 12.02
N ILE A 683 39.45 -37.55 13.13
CA ILE A 683 39.75 -36.15 13.48
C ILE A 683 41.01 -35.66 12.75
N ASP A 684 40.87 -34.67 11.87
CA ASP A 684 41.97 -33.96 11.23
C ASP A 684 41.93 -32.45 11.53
N ILE A 685 43.09 -31.78 11.46
CA ILE A 685 43.15 -30.33 11.31
C ILE A 685 43.98 -30.03 10.08
N TRP A 686 43.41 -29.30 9.15
CA TRP A 686 44.00 -28.84 7.91
C TRP A 686 44.56 -27.43 8.08
N ASP A 687 45.67 -27.20 7.38
CA ASP A 687 46.23 -25.89 7.07
C ASP A 687 45.79 -25.58 5.63
N ILE A 688 45.00 -24.52 5.46
CA ILE A 688 44.40 -24.10 4.19
C ILE A 688 45.17 -22.88 3.66
N SER A 689 45.37 -22.83 2.34
CA SER A 689 46.01 -21.71 1.66
C SER A 689 45.34 -21.46 0.29
N SER A 690 44.44 -20.48 0.23
CA SER A 690 43.97 -19.84 -1.00
C SER A 690 44.81 -18.58 -1.24
N GLU A 691 45.56 -18.56 -2.34
CA GLU A 691 46.58 -17.54 -2.62
C GLU A 691 46.46 -17.07 -4.09
N TYR A 692 46.03 -15.82 -4.34
CA TYR A 692 45.91 -15.25 -5.69
C TYR A 692 47.21 -15.22 -6.51
N GLU A 693 47.11 -15.06 -7.83
CA GLU A 693 48.29 -14.92 -8.68
C GLU A 693 48.98 -13.56 -8.49
N THR A 694 50.32 -13.57 -8.42
CA THR A 694 51.14 -12.34 -8.38
C THR A 694 51.29 -11.73 -9.78
N ASP A 695 51.27 -10.39 -9.86
CA ASP A 695 51.19 -9.62 -11.12
C ASP A 695 49.90 -9.89 -11.95
N ALA A 696 48.77 -10.24 -11.33
CA ALA A 696 47.49 -10.49 -12.00
C ALA A 696 46.84 -9.20 -12.53
N ASP A 697 46.20 -9.25 -13.70
CA ASP A 697 45.40 -8.15 -14.28
C ASP A 697 44.14 -8.72 -14.97
N SER A 698 43.12 -9.05 -14.16
CA SER A 698 42.03 -9.98 -14.49
C SER A 698 40.66 -9.31 -14.44
N TYR A 699 39.83 -9.54 -15.46
CA TYR A 699 38.55 -8.85 -15.70
C TYR A 699 37.39 -9.84 -15.82
N VAL A 700 36.21 -9.44 -15.35
CA VAL A 700 34.92 -10.09 -15.61
C VAL A 700 33.87 -9.02 -15.93
N TYR A 701 33.06 -9.20 -16.97
CA TYR A 701 32.15 -8.16 -17.46
C TYR A 701 30.94 -8.70 -18.22
N SER A 702 29.85 -7.94 -18.20
CA SER A 702 28.65 -8.14 -19.01
C SER A 702 28.57 -7.11 -20.15
N TYR A 703 27.85 -7.43 -21.22
CA TYR A 703 27.44 -6.45 -22.23
C TYR A 703 26.07 -5.89 -21.89
N VAL A 704 25.90 -4.58 -22.01
CA VAL A 704 24.64 -3.89 -21.71
C VAL A 704 24.31 -2.91 -22.84
N ASP A 705 23.02 -2.67 -23.04
CA ASP A 705 22.52 -1.56 -23.85
C ASP A 705 21.76 -0.63 -22.90
N LEU A 706 22.15 0.65 -22.89
CA LEU A 706 21.56 1.68 -22.04
C LEU A 706 21.03 2.86 -22.87
N SER A 707 20.93 2.72 -24.19
CA SER A 707 20.64 3.83 -25.11
C SER A 707 19.25 4.45 -24.95
N ASP A 708 18.34 3.78 -24.23
CA ASP A 708 16.96 4.18 -23.98
C ASP A 708 16.74 4.76 -22.57
N TYR A 709 17.80 5.04 -21.79
CA TYR A 709 17.75 5.64 -20.44
C TYR A 709 18.50 6.98 -20.37
N ASP A 710 18.20 7.80 -19.35
CA ASP A 710 18.86 9.09 -19.08
C ASP A 710 19.99 8.98 -18.05
N SER A 711 19.88 8.05 -17.09
CA SER A 711 20.98 7.63 -16.21
C SER A 711 20.89 6.14 -15.85
N ALA A 712 21.89 5.60 -15.16
CA ALA A 712 21.88 4.22 -14.68
C ALA A 712 22.72 4.05 -13.40
N VAL A 713 22.44 3.01 -12.61
CA VAL A 713 23.15 2.66 -11.37
C VAL A 713 23.39 1.14 -11.32
N MET A 714 24.61 0.73 -11.02
CA MET A 714 24.97 -0.67 -10.77
C MET A 714 25.18 -0.88 -9.26
N SER A 715 24.60 -1.93 -8.70
CA SER A 715 24.78 -2.42 -7.33
C SER A 715 25.36 -3.84 -7.34
N PHE A 716 26.07 -4.21 -6.27
CA PHE A 716 26.65 -5.53 -6.05
C PHE A 716 27.12 -5.68 -4.61
N ASP A 717 27.19 -6.91 -4.11
CA ASP A 717 27.86 -7.26 -2.87
C ASP A 717 29.29 -7.74 -3.17
N TYR A 718 30.25 -7.48 -2.28
CA TYR A 718 31.63 -7.97 -2.44
C TYR A 718 32.31 -8.31 -1.10
N TRP A 719 33.17 -9.32 -1.12
CA TRP A 719 34.11 -9.65 -0.04
C TRP A 719 35.52 -9.55 -0.61
N ALA A 720 36.50 -9.00 0.13
CA ALA A 720 37.87 -8.93 -0.36
C ALA A 720 38.93 -9.02 0.75
N ASP A 721 40.02 -9.73 0.48
CA ASP A 721 41.27 -9.61 1.24
C ASP A 721 42.48 -9.41 0.31
N LEU A 722 43.06 -8.21 0.40
CA LEU A 722 44.03 -7.61 -0.51
C LEU A 722 45.25 -7.05 0.25
N GLU A 723 46.45 -6.99 -0.33
CA GLU A 723 47.52 -6.19 0.27
C GLU A 723 47.21 -4.69 0.13
N THR A 724 46.90 -4.08 1.28
CA THR A 724 46.42 -2.70 1.39
C THR A 724 47.36 -1.67 0.74
N GLY A 725 46.98 -1.20 -0.46
CA GLY A 725 47.71 -0.19 -1.22
C GLY A 725 48.66 -0.74 -2.29
N PHE A 726 48.67 -2.06 -2.49
CA PHE A 726 49.44 -2.76 -3.53
C PHE A 726 48.49 -3.49 -4.49
N ASP A 727 47.54 -4.26 -3.97
CA ASP A 727 46.46 -4.89 -4.74
C ASP A 727 45.16 -4.06 -4.69
N TRP A 728 44.32 -4.22 -5.72
CA TRP A 728 43.16 -3.35 -5.93
C TRP A 728 41.99 -4.07 -6.61
N PHE A 729 40.79 -3.87 -6.08
CA PHE A 729 39.53 -4.22 -6.74
C PHE A 729 38.88 -2.98 -7.37
N TYR A 730 38.44 -3.10 -8.62
CA TYR A 730 37.86 -2.01 -9.42
C TYR A 730 36.51 -2.44 -10.05
N PRO A 731 35.37 -1.95 -9.54
CA PRO A 731 34.10 -1.95 -10.27
C PRO A 731 34.10 -0.80 -11.31
N GLY A 732 33.46 -0.98 -12.46
CA GLY A 732 33.50 0.01 -13.54
C GLY A 732 32.66 -0.29 -14.78
N TYR A 733 32.83 0.55 -15.80
CA TYR A 733 32.08 0.50 -17.06
C TYR A 733 32.95 0.80 -18.29
N TYR A 734 32.50 0.38 -19.47
CA TYR A 734 33.21 0.53 -20.73
C TYR A 734 32.52 1.53 -21.67
N VAL A 735 33.15 2.70 -21.84
CA VAL A 735 32.64 3.85 -22.61
C VAL A 735 33.76 4.41 -23.50
N ASP A 736 33.43 5.02 -24.65
CA ASP A 736 34.38 5.68 -25.55
C ASP A 736 35.59 4.79 -25.99
N SER A 737 35.37 3.46 -26.04
CA SER A 737 36.38 2.40 -26.26
C SER A 737 37.44 2.20 -25.14
N ALA A 738 37.17 2.65 -23.92
CA ALA A 738 38.03 2.48 -22.75
C ALA A 738 37.25 2.01 -21.51
N TRP A 739 37.93 1.32 -20.60
CA TRP A 739 37.41 1.07 -19.25
C TRP A 739 37.59 2.30 -18.37
N VAL A 740 36.57 2.62 -17.59
CA VAL A 740 36.58 3.67 -16.57
C VAL A 740 36.31 3.02 -15.21
N TRP A 741 37.20 3.29 -14.26
CA TRP A 741 37.14 2.80 -12.88
C TRP A 741 36.86 4.00 -11.96
N PRO A 742 35.59 4.30 -11.62
CA PRO A 742 35.23 5.49 -10.85
C PRO A 742 35.64 5.40 -9.38
N THR A 743 35.78 4.18 -8.83
CA THR A 743 36.14 3.91 -7.43
C THR A 743 37.13 2.74 -7.33
N THR A 744 37.60 2.47 -6.11
CA THR A 744 38.50 1.35 -5.77
C THR A 744 38.06 0.77 -4.43
N CYS A 745 37.85 -0.54 -4.35
CA CYS A 745 37.57 -1.21 -3.08
C CYS A 745 38.87 -1.73 -2.44
N GLY A 746 38.90 -1.85 -1.12
CA GLY A 746 40.02 -2.41 -0.35
C GLY A 746 39.65 -3.77 0.26
N SER A 747 40.48 -4.28 1.19
CA SER A 747 40.05 -5.41 2.03
C SER A 747 38.83 -5.02 2.88
N THR A 748 37.91 -5.95 3.03
CA THR A 748 36.78 -5.92 3.95
C THR A 748 37.08 -6.80 5.18
N THR A 749 36.10 -7.05 6.04
CA THR A 749 36.17 -8.08 7.11
C THR A 749 34.97 -9.02 7.07
N GLY A 750 34.38 -9.19 5.88
CA GLY A 750 33.04 -9.71 5.65
C GLY A 750 32.49 -9.16 4.33
N TRP A 751 31.29 -9.58 3.95
CA TRP A 751 30.62 -9.04 2.76
C TRP A 751 30.19 -7.58 2.98
N GLU A 752 30.37 -6.72 1.97
CA GLU A 752 29.98 -5.32 1.95
C GLU A 752 29.18 -5.01 0.67
N HIS A 753 28.10 -4.22 0.78
CA HIS A 753 27.34 -3.74 -0.38
C HIS A 753 28.00 -2.50 -1.00
N MET A 754 27.96 -2.37 -2.33
CA MET A 754 28.38 -1.17 -3.05
C MET A 754 27.49 -0.85 -4.24
N SER A 755 27.29 0.45 -4.50
CA SER A 755 26.56 0.95 -5.68
C SER A 755 27.34 2.08 -6.37
N MET A 756 27.22 2.19 -7.70
CA MET A 756 27.88 3.23 -8.51
C MET A 756 27.11 3.60 -9.77
N SER A 757 27.09 4.89 -10.12
CA SER A 757 26.46 5.39 -11.34
C SER A 757 27.18 4.95 -12.61
N VAL A 758 26.41 4.57 -13.63
CA VAL A 758 26.88 4.14 -14.96
C VAL A 758 26.37 5.13 -16.03
N PRO A 759 27.23 5.66 -16.91
CA PRO A 759 26.81 6.47 -18.05
C PRO A 759 25.99 5.65 -19.06
N VAL A 760 24.96 6.25 -19.65
CA VAL A 760 24.06 5.58 -20.61
C VAL A 760 24.67 5.34 -21.99
N ASP A 761 25.88 5.86 -22.25
CA ASP A 761 26.72 5.49 -23.39
C ASP A 761 27.76 4.38 -23.06
N ALA A 762 27.68 3.79 -21.86
CA ALA A 762 28.40 2.57 -21.53
C ALA A 762 27.81 1.37 -22.29
N THR A 763 28.70 0.50 -22.78
CA THR A 763 28.34 -0.72 -23.56
C THR A 763 28.67 -2.01 -22.82
N ARG A 764 29.27 -1.90 -21.63
CA ARG A 764 29.60 -2.97 -20.70
C ARG A 764 29.67 -2.42 -19.29
N VAL A 765 29.37 -3.28 -18.32
CA VAL A 765 29.66 -3.09 -16.89
C VAL A 765 30.46 -4.30 -16.39
N GLY A 766 31.18 -4.14 -15.28
CA GLY A 766 31.88 -5.26 -14.65
C GLY A 766 33.04 -4.84 -13.76
N PHE A 767 33.93 -5.79 -13.52
CA PHE A 767 34.92 -5.74 -12.47
C PHE A 767 36.32 -6.11 -12.97
N ARG A 768 37.34 -5.58 -12.29
CA ARG A 768 38.75 -5.89 -12.51
C ARG A 768 39.49 -6.05 -11.19
N PHE A 769 40.29 -7.10 -11.10
CA PHE A 769 41.27 -7.32 -10.03
C PHE A 769 42.69 -7.08 -10.56
N LEU A 770 43.54 -6.47 -9.75
CA LEU A 770 44.94 -6.15 -10.06
C LEU A 770 45.82 -6.42 -8.83
N SER A 771 46.90 -7.19 -8.98
CA SER A 771 47.82 -7.53 -7.88
C SER A 771 49.29 -7.15 -8.13
N ASP A 772 50.08 -7.13 -7.06
CA ASP A 772 51.54 -6.92 -7.05
C ASP A 772 52.33 -8.23 -7.32
N SER A 773 53.61 -8.09 -7.65
CA SER A 773 54.61 -9.15 -7.75
C SER A 773 54.95 -9.87 -6.42
N SER A 774 54.40 -9.42 -5.29
CA SER A 774 54.80 -9.84 -3.94
C SER A 774 53.70 -9.63 -2.91
N VAL A 775 53.67 -10.51 -1.90
CA VAL A 775 52.53 -10.74 -0.98
C VAL A 775 51.32 -11.32 -1.74
N VAL A 776 50.60 -12.22 -1.07
CA VAL A 776 49.47 -12.95 -1.62
C VAL A 776 48.45 -13.20 -0.52
N ARG A 777 47.16 -13.14 -0.85
CA ARG A 777 46.02 -13.42 0.05
C ARG A 777 44.87 -14.09 -0.71
N GLN A 778 43.69 -14.13 -0.10
CA GLN A 778 42.54 -14.92 -0.58
C GLN A 778 41.87 -14.34 -1.86
N GLY A 779 41.88 -13.00 -2.06
CA GLY A 779 41.41 -12.35 -3.30
C GLY A 779 40.11 -11.57 -3.14
N VAL A 780 39.21 -11.70 -4.12
CA VAL A 780 37.91 -11.00 -4.15
C VAL A 780 36.78 -11.95 -4.54
N TYR A 781 35.63 -11.83 -3.88
CA TYR A 781 34.36 -12.48 -4.21
C TYR A 781 33.30 -11.38 -4.45
N VAL A 782 32.37 -11.61 -5.38
CA VAL A 782 31.32 -10.65 -5.78
C VAL A 782 30.01 -11.39 -6.02
N ASP A 783 28.90 -10.78 -5.64
CA ASP A 783 27.56 -11.35 -5.78
C ASP A 783 26.46 -10.29 -5.99
N ASN A 784 25.21 -10.74 -6.20
CA ASN A 784 23.99 -9.92 -6.34
C ASN A 784 24.17 -8.71 -7.28
N VAL A 785 24.68 -8.95 -8.49
CA VAL A 785 25.09 -7.86 -9.40
C VAL A 785 23.92 -7.38 -10.24
N GLN A 786 23.32 -6.28 -9.81
CA GLN A 786 22.17 -5.65 -10.45
C GLN A 786 22.59 -4.36 -11.20
N LEU A 787 21.98 -4.11 -12.36
CA LEU A 787 22.09 -2.84 -13.09
C LEU A 787 20.69 -2.30 -13.36
N ILE A 788 20.45 -1.07 -12.92
CA ILE A 788 19.19 -0.35 -13.06
C ILE A 788 19.39 0.79 -14.08
N GLY A 789 18.52 0.85 -15.08
CA GLY A 789 18.34 2.01 -15.94
C GLY A 789 17.29 2.97 -15.35
N LEU A 790 17.51 4.27 -15.52
CA LEU A 790 16.66 5.35 -15.00
C LEU A 790 16.28 6.30 -16.15
N LEU A 791 14.98 6.49 -16.35
CA LEU A 791 14.37 7.36 -17.35
C LEU A 791 13.85 8.64 -16.66
N ASP A 792 14.16 9.82 -17.23
CA ASP A 792 13.54 11.09 -16.83
C ASP A 792 12.12 11.11 -17.44
N ALA A 793 11.21 10.38 -16.80
CA ALA A 793 10.02 9.79 -17.43
C ALA A 793 8.99 10.79 -17.98
N ILE A 794 9.15 12.07 -17.66
CA ILE A 794 8.25 13.17 -17.99
C ILE A 794 8.71 13.77 -19.34
N SER A 795 8.22 13.22 -20.44
CA SER A 795 8.66 13.62 -21.79
C SER A 795 8.20 15.04 -22.14
N SER A 796 7.01 15.46 -21.68
CA SER A 796 6.59 16.86 -21.68
C SER A 796 5.35 17.15 -20.83
N VAL A 797 5.15 18.43 -20.49
CA VAL A 797 3.84 18.97 -20.05
C VAL A 797 3.39 20.01 -21.07
N GLU A 798 2.25 19.82 -21.74
CA GLU A 798 1.67 20.78 -22.71
C GLU A 798 0.37 21.39 -22.16
N ILE A 799 0.19 22.70 -22.38
CA ILE A 799 -0.97 23.46 -21.86
C ILE A 799 -1.84 23.95 -23.01
N PHE A 800 -3.12 23.63 -22.96
CA PHE A 800 -4.15 24.05 -23.90
C PHE A 800 -5.10 25.05 -23.24
N ILE A 801 -5.55 26.05 -24.01
CA ILE A 801 -6.73 26.85 -23.64
C ILE A 801 -7.60 26.97 -24.88
N ASP A 802 -8.88 26.63 -24.77
CA ASP A 802 -9.84 26.43 -25.87
C ASP A 802 -9.39 25.33 -26.87
N GLY A 803 -8.67 24.31 -26.38
CA GLY A 803 -8.03 23.30 -27.23
C GLY A 803 -6.88 23.82 -28.10
N ILE A 804 -6.39 25.05 -27.85
CA ILE A 804 -5.23 25.64 -28.54
C ILE A 804 -4.01 25.56 -27.61
N SER A 805 -3.02 24.75 -27.97
CA SER A 805 -1.72 24.67 -27.28
C SER A 805 -1.05 26.04 -27.15
N LYS A 806 -0.46 26.29 -25.98
CA LYS A 806 0.29 27.50 -25.63
C LYS A 806 1.81 27.27 -25.52
N GLY A 807 2.26 26.03 -25.60
CA GLY A 807 3.65 25.61 -25.42
C GLY A 807 3.83 24.55 -24.33
N HIS A 808 5.07 24.09 -24.17
CA HIS A 808 5.45 23.01 -23.27
C HIS A 808 6.25 23.55 -22.07
N ALA A 809 6.09 22.94 -20.90
CA ALA A 809 6.88 23.19 -19.69
C ALA A 809 8.01 22.15 -19.51
N ILE A 810 8.66 22.15 -18.34
CA ILE A 810 9.95 21.51 -18.08
C ILE A 810 9.80 20.00 -17.80
N ALA A 811 10.82 19.21 -18.15
CA ALA A 811 10.85 17.74 -18.06
C ALA A 811 10.98 17.16 -16.64
N SER A 812 10.98 17.94 -15.56
CA SER A 812 10.90 17.40 -14.19
C SER A 812 10.60 18.49 -13.14
N GLY A 813 9.89 18.11 -12.08
CA GLY A 813 9.59 18.95 -10.92
C GLY A 813 8.41 19.93 -11.09
N THR A 814 8.47 21.07 -10.40
CA THR A 814 7.40 22.08 -10.39
C THR A 814 7.42 22.96 -11.65
N TRP A 815 6.31 23.02 -12.37
CA TRP A 815 6.12 23.88 -13.53
C TRP A 815 5.19 25.07 -13.23
N SER A 816 5.24 26.08 -14.10
CA SER A 816 4.33 27.24 -14.03
C SER A 816 4.12 27.87 -15.40
N TYR A 817 2.92 28.37 -15.64
CA TYR A 817 2.52 29.10 -16.84
C TYR A 817 1.67 30.33 -16.47
N VAL A 818 1.97 31.48 -17.06
CA VAL A 818 1.21 32.72 -16.80
C VAL A 818 0.24 32.97 -17.94
N TRP A 819 -1.03 32.64 -17.74
CA TRP A 819 -2.11 32.93 -18.68
C TRP A 819 -2.50 34.41 -18.57
N ASN A 820 -2.35 35.15 -19.66
CA ASN A 820 -2.85 36.52 -19.78
C ASN A 820 -4.27 36.51 -20.32
N THR A 821 -5.25 36.77 -19.45
CA THR A 821 -6.69 36.74 -19.80
C THR A 821 -7.14 37.99 -20.54
N THR A 822 -6.37 39.10 -20.51
CA THR A 822 -6.71 40.40 -21.16
C THR A 822 -6.84 40.37 -22.69
N THR A 823 -6.51 39.24 -23.33
CA THR A 823 -6.65 39.04 -24.79
C THR A 823 -7.75 38.04 -25.18
N TYR A 824 -8.44 37.46 -24.20
CA TYR A 824 -9.53 36.50 -24.40
C TYR A 824 -10.89 37.22 -24.37
N THR A 825 -11.97 36.49 -24.66
CA THR A 825 -13.33 37.02 -24.60
C THR A 825 -13.85 36.99 -23.15
N GLU A 826 -14.88 37.78 -22.84
CA GLU A 826 -15.51 37.76 -21.51
C GLU A 826 -16.58 36.66 -21.48
N GLU A 827 -16.11 35.42 -21.47
CA GLU A 827 -16.90 34.18 -21.44
C GLU A 827 -16.12 33.02 -20.76
N GLU A 828 -16.72 31.84 -20.72
CA GLU A 828 -16.14 30.61 -20.15
C GLU A 828 -15.08 30.02 -21.10
N HIS A 829 -13.89 29.72 -20.55
CA HIS A 829 -12.72 29.24 -21.28
C HIS A 829 -12.16 27.97 -20.63
N ASP A 830 -12.01 26.90 -21.43
CA ASP A 830 -11.50 25.61 -20.97
C ASP A 830 -9.97 25.58 -21.01
N VAL A 831 -9.35 25.31 -19.87
CA VAL A 831 -7.93 25.06 -19.67
C VAL A 831 -7.73 23.56 -19.50
N VAL A 832 -6.81 22.97 -20.26
CA VAL A 832 -6.43 21.56 -20.11
C VAL A 832 -4.91 21.49 -20.05
N VAL A 833 -4.37 20.77 -19.08
CA VAL A 833 -2.94 20.48 -18.96
C VAL A 833 -2.75 19.01 -19.21
N THR A 834 -1.92 18.66 -20.20
CA THR A 834 -1.57 17.26 -20.51
C THR A 834 -0.14 16.97 -20.10
N LEU A 835 0.08 15.88 -19.37
CA LEU A 835 1.37 15.29 -19.07
C LEU A 835 1.60 14.10 -20.01
N ASP A 836 2.69 14.12 -20.75
CA ASP A 836 3.24 12.95 -21.46
C ASP A 836 4.30 12.30 -20.55
N PHE A 837 3.98 11.12 -20.03
CA PHE A 837 4.81 10.32 -19.14
C PHE A 837 5.08 8.96 -19.79
N GLY A 838 6.34 8.68 -20.15
CA GLY A 838 6.71 7.46 -20.90
C GLY A 838 6.04 7.30 -22.28
N GLY A 839 5.36 8.32 -22.81
CA GLY A 839 4.50 8.23 -23.99
C GLY A 839 3.00 8.01 -23.70
N ASN A 840 2.61 7.86 -22.43
CA ASN A 840 1.21 7.86 -21.99
C ASN A 840 0.75 9.28 -21.66
N LEU A 841 -0.48 9.64 -22.05
CA LEU A 841 -1.03 10.99 -21.92
C LEU A 841 -2.06 11.09 -20.79
N TYR A 842 -1.67 11.72 -19.69
CA TYR A 842 -2.53 12.08 -18.56
C TYR A 842 -3.00 13.52 -18.69
N SER A 843 -4.14 13.90 -18.10
CA SER A 843 -4.62 15.28 -18.19
C SER A 843 -5.53 15.74 -17.06
N ASP A 844 -5.30 16.95 -16.56
CA ASP A 844 -6.21 17.71 -15.70
C ASP A 844 -6.88 18.86 -16.49
N ASN A 845 -8.05 19.31 -16.04
CA ASN A 845 -8.88 20.30 -16.74
C ASN A 845 -9.67 21.21 -15.79
N ALA A 846 -9.69 22.50 -16.13
CA ALA A 846 -10.40 23.57 -15.44
C ALA A 846 -11.20 24.41 -16.45
N SER A 847 -12.31 25.01 -16.01
CA SER A 847 -13.04 26.01 -16.81
C SER A 847 -13.11 27.32 -16.04
N TYR A 848 -12.64 28.42 -16.64
CA TYR A 848 -12.59 29.75 -16.02
C TYR A 848 -13.43 30.75 -16.82
N ILE A 849 -14.29 31.53 -16.16
CA ILE A 849 -14.95 32.68 -16.79
C ILE A 849 -13.99 33.86 -16.75
N VAL A 850 -13.56 34.32 -17.92
CA VAL A 850 -12.69 35.49 -18.03
C VAL A 850 -13.53 36.76 -17.82
N ASP A 851 -13.10 37.62 -16.92
CA ASP A 851 -13.67 38.96 -16.74
C ASP A 851 -12.55 39.99 -16.56
N ASN A 852 -12.39 40.89 -17.53
CA ASN A 852 -11.37 41.94 -17.50
C ASN A 852 -11.99 43.35 -17.28
N THR A 853 -13.28 43.42 -16.96
CA THR A 853 -14.04 44.67 -16.89
C THR A 853 -14.28 45.05 -15.44
N ALA A 854 -13.65 46.13 -14.98
CA ALA A 854 -13.86 46.60 -13.61
C ALA A 854 -15.32 47.06 -13.35
N PRO A 855 -15.87 46.80 -12.14
CA PRO A 855 -17.22 47.16 -11.76
C PRO A 855 -17.62 48.60 -12.10
N VAL A 856 -18.86 48.79 -12.58
CA VAL A 856 -19.39 50.11 -12.90
C VAL A 856 -20.30 50.61 -11.78
N LEU A 857 -19.83 51.65 -11.08
CA LEU A 857 -20.63 52.41 -10.13
C LEU A 857 -21.69 53.24 -10.88
N VAL A 858 -22.95 52.84 -10.73
CA VAL A 858 -24.12 53.44 -11.39
C VAL A 858 -24.68 54.62 -10.59
N SER A 859 -24.67 54.54 -9.26
CA SER A 859 -24.99 55.68 -8.38
C SER A 859 -24.46 55.51 -6.97
N VAL A 860 -24.03 56.60 -6.33
CA VAL A 860 -23.65 56.66 -4.90
C VAL A 860 -24.26 57.89 -4.25
N THR A 861 -24.87 57.76 -3.06
CA THR A 861 -25.37 58.91 -2.29
C THR A 861 -24.26 59.59 -1.48
N GLN A 862 -24.24 60.93 -1.45
CA GLN A 862 -23.27 61.71 -0.66
C GLN A 862 -23.82 61.96 0.75
N PRO A 863 -23.06 61.65 1.81
CA PRO A 863 -23.56 61.72 3.19
C PRO A 863 -23.50 63.14 3.79
N TYR A 864 -24.55 63.48 4.56
CA TYR A 864 -24.61 64.65 5.43
C TYR A 864 -25.04 64.21 6.84
N GLN A 865 -24.41 64.74 7.89
CA GLN A 865 -24.53 64.22 9.25
C GLN A 865 -25.78 64.70 10.00
N ARG A 866 -26.47 63.76 10.67
CA ARG A 866 -27.40 64.02 11.80
C ARG A 866 -27.55 62.79 12.71
N GLU A 867 -26.42 62.34 13.28
CA GLU A 867 -26.24 61.11 14.07
C GLU A 867 -26.54 59.81 13.28
N ASN A 868 -25.44 59.19 12.80
CA ASN A 868 -25.39 58.06 11.85
C ASN A 868 -25.92 58.40 10.45
N PHE A 869 -25.36 57.78 9.41
CA PHE A 869 -25.85 57.90 8.04
C PHE A 869 -25.67 56.59 7.26
N THR A 870 -26.42 56.47 6.17
CA THR A 870 -26.32 55.36 5.21
C THR A 870 -25.87 55.90 3.87
N ILE A 871 -24.84 55.29 3.28
CA ILE A 871 -24.48 55.47 1.87
C ILE A 871 -25.20 54.36 1.10
N GLU A 872 -25.91 54.73 0.04
CA GLU A 872 -26.52 53.79 -0.90
C GLU A 872 -25.62 53.72 -2.13
N VAL A 873 -25.11 52.53 -2.42
CA VAL A 873 -24.23 52.24 -3.56
C VAL A 873 -24.98 51.30 -4.50
N PHE A 874 -25.14 51.71 -5.75
CA PHE A 874 -25.58 50.81 -6.83
C PHE A 874 -24.38 50.59 -7.75
N ALA A 875 -23.83 49.38 -7.71
CA ALA A 875 -22.76 48.90 -8.57
C ALA A 875 -23.30 47.72 -9.37
N ASN A 876 -23.00 47.68 -10.66
CA ASN A 876 -23.21 46.52 -11.51
C ASN A 876 -21.88 46.18 -12.15
N ASP A 877 -21.59 44.90 -12.28
CA ASP A 877 -20.61 44.47 -13.26
C ASP A 877 -21.22 44.42 -14.68
N LEU A 878 -20.35 44.46 -15.68
CA LEU A 878 -20.68 44.36 -17.10
C LEU A 878 -19.93 43.23 -17.82
N GLY A 879 -18.82 42.72 -17.28
CA GLY A 879 -18.20 41.48 -17.77
C GLY A 879 -18.96 40.26 -17.28
N GLY A 880 -19.35 40.27 -16.00
CA GLY A 880 -20.32 39.33 -15.43
C GLY A 880 -19.99 38.82 -14.03
N ALA A 881 -18.77 39.06 -13.54
CA ALA A 881 -18.36 38.68 -12.20
C ALA A 881 -19.25 39.36 -11.12
N PRO A 882 -19.76 38.61 -10.14
CA PRO A 882 -20.45 39.18 -8.98
C PRO A 882 -19.52 40.13 -8.20
N ILE A 883 -20.10 41.17 -7.56
CA ILE A 883 -19.35 42.06 -6.68
C ILE A 883 -18.93 41.30 -5.42
N GLY A 884 -17.63 40.98 -5.29
CA GLY A 884 -17.08 40.19 -4.20
C GLY A 884 -16.77 40.99 -2.93
N ASN A 885 -16.27 42.22 -3.06
CA ASN A 885 -15.86 43.03 -1.92
C ASN A 885 -16.11 44.54 -2.13
N MET A 886 -16.43 45.25 -1.04
CA MET A 886 -16.67 46.70 -1.04
C MET A 886 -16.17 47.32 0.28
N GLY A 887 -15.40 48.39 0.19
CA GLY A 887 -14.81 49.01 1.39
C GLY A 887 -14.28 50.42 1.17
N PHE A 888 -13.60 50.96 2.19
CA PHE A 888 -13.06 52.32 2.17
C PHE A 888 -11.55 52.35 2.46
N ALA A 889 -10.80 53.14 1.70
CA ALA A 889 -9.41 53.45 1.99
C ALA A 889 -9.29 54.68 2.90
N SER A 890 -8.36 54.64 3.87
CA SER A 890 -8.43 55.45 5.08
C SER A 890 -7.89 56.89 4.95
N GLY A 891 -8.72 57.77 4.36
CA GLY A 891 -8.58 59.22 4.44
C GLY A 891 -9.05 59.82 5.78
N SER A 892 -8.21 59.77 6.82
CA SER A 892 -8.40 60.45 8.14
C SER A 892 -9.64 60.08 8.98
N VAL A 893 -10.59 59.30 8.47
CA VAL A 893 -11.78 58.82 9.19
C VAL A 893 -11.63 57.34 9.54
N ALA A 894 -11.87 56.98 10.80
CA ALA A 894 -11.98 55.59 11.24
C ALA A 894 -13.45 55.23 11.46
N GLY A 895 -13.99 54.39 10.57
CA GLY A 895 -15.31 53.77 10.68
C GLY A 895 -15.18 52.26 10.45
N TYR A 896 -16.21 51.50 10.84
CA TYR A 896 -16.30 50.06 10.65
C TYR A 896 -17.61 49.73 9.91
N LEU A 897 -17.54 48.77 8.99
CA LEU A 897 -18.68 48.26 8.21
C LEU A 897 -19.42 47.20 9.03
N GLU A 898 -20.71 47.41 9.30
CA GLU A 898 -21.55 46.42 9.97
C GLU A 898 -22.67 45.93 9.05
N TYR A 899 -22.44 44.73 8.50
CA TYR A 899 -23.34 43.91 7.66
C TYR A 899 -23.70 44.41 6.24
N VAL A 900 -23.48 43.51 5.28
CA VAL A 900 -24.24 43.40 4.02
C VAL A 900 -25.00 42.06 4.11
N ASP A 901 -26.26 42.02 3.67
CA ASP A 901 -27.08 40.80 3.77
C ASP A 901 -26.60 39.77 2.71
N GLY A 902 -26.10 38.62 3.17
CA GLY A 902 -25.25 37.73 2.39
C GLY A 902 -26.00 36.81 1.43
N THR A 903 -26.61 37.34 0.37
CA THR A 903 -27.28 36.55 -0.68
C THR A 903 -26.87 37.00 -2.09
N MET A 904 -26.31 36.06 -2.86
CA MET A 904 -25.94 36.23 -4.28
C MET A 904 -27.19 36.43 -5.16
N ILE A 905 -27.37 37.64 -5.72
CA ILE A 905 -28.40 37.92 -6.75
C ILE A 905 -27.87 38.99 -7.72
N ASN A 906 -28.07 38.81 -9.03
CA ASN A 906 -27.68 39.79 -10.04
C ASN A 906 -28.46 41.12 -9.92
N ALA A 907 -27.71 42.24 -9.99
CA ALA A 907 -28.13 43.64 -9.91
C ALA A 907 -28.75 44.07 -8.56
N THR A 908 -27.91 44.57 -7.65
CA THR A 908 -28.24 44.82 -6.23
C THR A 908 -27.89 46.25 -5.78
N THR A 909 -28.78 46.89 -5.02
CA THR A 909 -28.46 48.12 -4.28
C THR A 909 -27.89 47.75 -2.92
N TYR A 910 -26.66 48.18 -2.65
CA TYR A 910 -25.96 47.97 -1.39
C TYR A 910 -26.20 49.17 -0.45
N HIS A 911 -26.66 48.90 0.77
CA HIS A 911 -26.86 49.93 1.80
C HIS A 911 -25.75 49.82 2.85
N ILE A 912 -24.78 50.73 2.80
CA ILE A 912 -23.65 50.81 3.74
C ILE A 912 -24.04 51.74 4.89
N LEU A 913 -24.23 51.20 6.10
CA LEU A 913 -24.31 52.02 7.31
C LEU A 913 -22.89 52.42 7.78
N LEU A 914 -22.73 53.69 8.13
CA LEU A 914 -21.47 54.25 8.61
C LEU A 914 -21.65 54.90 9.98
N PHE A 915 -21.00 54.29 10.98
CA PHE A 915 -20.90 54.81 12.34
C PHE A 915 -19.63 55.65 12.48
N LEU A 916 -19.79 56.93 12.80
CA LEU A 916 -18.68 57.79 13.19
C LEU A 916 -18.43 57.64 14.70
N SER A 917 -17.16 57.57 15.12
CA SER A 917 -16.84 57.67 16.55
C SER A 917 -17.27 59.05 17.10
N SER A 918 -17.70 59.08 18.36
CA SER A 918 -18.48 60.19 18.96
C SER A 918 -17.67 61.46 19.32
N SER A 919 -16.63 61.77 18.55
CA SER A 919 -15.76 62.93 18.76
C SER A 919 -15.05 63.45 17.48
N ILE A 920 -15.63 63.23 16.29
CA ILE A 920 -15.12 63.83 15.04
C ILE A 920 -15.42 65.36 15.04
N PRO A 921 -14.44 66.23 14.76
CA PRO A 921 -14.65 67.68 14.62
C PRO A 921 -15.60 68.10 13.49
N ASN A 922 -16.11 69.33 13.56
CA ASN A 922 -16.81 69.96 12.44
C ASN A 922 -15.77 70.36 11.38
N ASP A 923 -15.61 69.54 10.34
CA ASP A 923 -14.67 69.75 9.23
C ASP A 923 -15.18 69.05 7.96
N TYR A 924 -14.41 69.16 6.87
CA TYR A 924 -14.63 68.49 5.59
C TYR A 924 -13.69 67.28 5.44
N TYR A 925 -14.25 66.11 5.15
CA TYR A 925 -13.54 64.84 5.05
C TYR A 925 -13.63 64.27 3.63
N GLU A 926 -12.50 63.79 3.12
CA GLU A 926 -12.34 63.13 1.82
C GLU A 926 -11.80 61.72 2.05
N PHE A 927 -12.44 60.71 1.45
CA PHE A 927 -12.09 59.29 1.56
C PHE A 927 -12.42 58.57 0.25
N GLU A 928 -11.87 57.39 0.03
CA GLU A 928 -12.09 56.62 -1.21
C GLU A 928 -12.97 55.39 -0.93
N LEU A 929 -14.04 55.22 -1.70
CA LEU A 929 -14.81 53.98 -1.80
C LEU A 929 -14.16 53.10 -2.88
N TYR A 930 -13.87 51.84 -2.56
CA TYR A 930 -13.50 50.83 -3.56
C TYR A 930 -14.59 49.75 -3.67
N VAL A 931 -14.77 49.24 -4.87
CA VAL A 931 -15.66 48.12 -5.22
C VAL A 931 -14.86 47.16 -6.10
N THR A 932 -14.85 45.89 -5.72
CA THR A 932 -14.07 44.82 -6.34
C THR A 932 -15.00 43.65 -6.66
N ASP A 933 -14.89 43.10 -7.86
CA ASP A 933 -15.60 41.89 -8.28
C ASP A 933 -14.96 40.60 -7.71
N LEU A 934 -15.44 39.44 -8.13
CA LEU A 934 -14.80 38.14 -7.88
C LEU A 934 -13.65 37.82 -8.84
N ALA A 935 -13.42 38.62 -9.89
CA ALA A 935 -12.28 38.49 -10.81
C ALA A 935 -11.03 39.27 -10.36
N GLY A 936 -11.14 40.08 -9.30
CA GLY A 936 -10.12 40.98 -8.77
C GLY A 936 -10.11 42.39 -9.37
N ASN A 937 -10.93 42.69 -10.38
CA ASN A 937 -10.99 44.02 -10.97
C ASN A 937 -11.63 45.01 -9.99
N THR A 938 -11.06 46.20 -9.87
CA THR A 938 -11.45 47.18 -8.84
C THR A 938 -11.69 48.57 -9.42
N ILE A 939 -12.81 49.19 -9.03
CA ILE A 939 -13.07 50.63 -9.25
C ILE A 939 -12.94 51.39 -7.92
N THR A 940 -12.34 52.59 -7.97
CA THR A 940 -12.19 53.48 -6.82
C THR A 940 -12.81 54.84 -7.12
N VAL A 941 -13.62 55.38 -6.19
CA VAL A 941 -14.31 56.67 -6.32
C VAL A 941 -14.14 57.53 -5.06
N PRO A 942 -13.77 58.82 -5.19
CA PRO A 942 -13.66 59.74 -4.06
C PRO A 942 -15.04 60.14 -3.52
N MET A 943 -15.13 60.19 -2.19
CA MET A 943 -16.33 60.46 -1.41
C MET A 943 -16.08 61.59 -0.41
N PHE A 944 -17.12 62.38 -0.15
CA PHE A 944 -17.00 63.61 0.64
C PHE A 944 -18.04 63.66 1.76
N LEU A 945 -17.63 64.12 2.94
CA LEU A 945 -18.49 64.26 4.13
C LEU A 945 -18.25 65.61 4.80
N THR A 946 -19.32 66.33 5.11
CA THR A 946 -19.29 67.54 5.94
C THR A 946 -19.96 67.26 7.29
N VAL A 947 -19.29 67.64 8.38
CA VAL A 947 -19.82 67.53 9.75
C VAL A 947 -20.11 68.92 10.30
N ASP A 948 -21.35 69.19 10.74
CA ASP A 948 -21.66 70.39 11.53
C ASP A 948 -22.64 70.08 12.67
N SER A 949 -22.30 70.55 13.86
CA SER A 949 -22.94 70.22 15.15
C SER A 949 -23.35 71.46 15.96
N MET A 950 -23.17 72.66 15.39
CA MET A 950 -23.56 73.91 16.05
C MET A 950 -24.99 74.29 15.68
N ASN A 951 -25.78 74.72 16.67
CA ASN A 951 -27.04 75.40 16.37
C ASN A 951 -26.75 76.82 15.89
N PRO A 952 -27.53 77.36 14.91
CA PRO A 952 -27.46 78.76 14.53
C PRO A 952 -27.54 79.70 15.73
N VAL A 953 -26.83 80.82 15.68
CA VAL A 953 -26.83 81.81 16.75
C VAL A 953 -27.78 82.96 16.40
N VAL A 954 -28.86 83.13 17.17
CA VAL A 954 -29.84 84.21 16.98
C VAL A 954 -29.75 85.28 18.07
N SER A 955 -29.97 86.54 17.70
CA SER A 955 -30.15 87.66 18.64
C SER A 955 -31.52 87.63 19.31
N THR A 956 -31.63 88.18 20.52
CA THR A 956 -32.90 88.38 21.24
C THR A 956 -33.29 89.88 21.25
N PRO A 957 -34.17 90.37 20.37
CA PRO A 957 -34.67 91.75 20.43
C PRO A 957 -35.53 91.98 21.67
N VAL A 958 -35.77 93.24 22.04
CA VAL A 958 -36.53 93.57 23.26
C VAL A 958 -38.02 93.77 22.98
N ASP A 959 -38.86 93.29 23.89
CA ASP A 959 -40.29 93.56 23.92
C ASP A 959 -40.59 95.07 23.91
N PHE A 960 -41.63 95.47 23.18
CA PHE A 960 -42.02 96.89 23.08
C PHE A 960 -43.53 97.09 22.88
N ARG A 961 -43.95 98.36 22.84
CA ARG A 961 -45.36 98.74 22.63
C ARG A 961 -45.50 100.01 21.80
N TYR A 962 -46.65 100.15 21.13
CA TYR A 962 -47.04 101.29 20.31
C TYR A 962 -48.56 101.52 20.37
N GLU A 963 -49.08 102.67 19.94
CA GLU A 963 -50.53 102.97 19.95
C GLU A 963 -51.22 102.52 18.63
N VAL A 964 -52.45 102.01 18.69
CA VAL A 964 -53.12 101.40 17.53
C VAL A 964 -53.30 102.39 16.37
N GLY A 965 -52.66 102.08 15.24
CA GLY A 965 -52.61 102.96 14.07
C GLY A 965 -51.31 103.78 13.94
N GLU A 966 -50.38 103.71 14.89
CA GLU A 966 -48.99 104.10 14.66
C GLU A 966 -48.34 103.21 13.59
N THR A 967 -47.33 103.75 12.90
CA THR A 967 -46.62 103.08 11.79
C THR A 967 -45.11 103.34 11.85
N GLY A 968 -44.32 102.36 11.43
CA GLY A 968 -42.86 102.34 11.49
C GLY A 968 -42.28 101.30 12.46
N ASN A 969 -43.10 100.43 13.05
CA ASN A 969 -42.69 99.42 14.02
C ASN A 969 -42.19 98.15 13.32
N SER A 970 -41.06 97.60 13.77
CA SER A 970 -40.52 96.35 13.26
C SER A 970 -39.69 95.62 14.32
N ILE A 971 -39.65 94.29 14.23
CA ILE A 971 -38.71 93.44 14.97
C ILE A 971 -37.55 93.11 14.03
N ALA A 972 -36.31 93.08 14.54
CA ALA A 972 -35.11 92.83 13.76
C ALA A 972 -34.25 91.75 14.43
N TRP A 973 -34.28 90.52 13.91
CA TRP A 973 -33.44 89.41 14.36
C TRP A 973 -32.19 89.30 13.50
N THR A 974 -31.01 89.22 14.10
CA THR A 974 -29.81 88.73 13.40
C THR A 974 -29.58 87.28 13.76
N CYS A 975 -29.61 86.38 12.76
CA CYS A 975 -29.09 85.03 12.90
C CYS A 975 -27.77 84.90 12.12
N SER A 976 -26.87 84.05 12.61
CA SER A 976 -25.59 83.73 11.99
C SER A 976 -25.24 82.27 12.23
N ASP A 977 -24.85 81.58 11.16
CA ASP A 977 -24.30 80.22 11.17
C ASP A 977 -23.29 80.08 10.01
N ALA A 978 -22.51 79.00 9.96
CA ALA A 978 -21.61 78.70 8.85
C ALA A 978 -22.37 78.16 7.62
N ASN A 979 -23.45 77.40 7.85
CA ASN A 979 -24.16 76.61 6.84
C ASN A 979 -25.68 76.90 6.86
N PRO A 980 -26.13 78.17 6.71
CA PRO A 980 -27.53 78.55 6.91
C PRO A 980 -28.50 77.94 5.88
N SER A 981 -29.70 77.57 6.34
CA SER A 981 -30.75 76.94 5.52
C SER A 981 -32.03 77.80 5.48
N HIS A 982 -33.00 77.54 6.37
CA HIS A 982 -34.33 78.15 6.33
C HIS A 982 -34.81 78.64 7.70
N TYR A 983 -35.86 79.45 7.71
CA TYR A 983 -36.47 80.01 8.91
C TYR A 983 -38.00 79.94 8.81
N GLU A 984 -38.65 80.01 9.97
CA GLU A 984 -40.10 80.14 10.11
C GLU A 984 -40.43 81.17 11.21
N LEU A 985 -41.30 82.12 10.89
CA LEU A 985 -41.80 83.15 11.80
C LEU A 985 -43.30 82.94 12.03
N THR A 986 -43.68 82.89 13.30
CA THR A 986 -45.07 82.77 13.76
C THR A 986 -45.53 84.06 14.46
N LEU A 987 -46.84 84.31 14.43
CA LEU A 987 -47.55 85.29 15.25
C LEU A 987 -48.67 84.55 15.99
N ASP A 988 -48.68 84.66 17.32
CA ASP A 988 -49.64 84.02 18.24
C ASP A 988 -49.81 82.51 17.96
N GLY A 989 -48.71 81.85 17.56
CA GLY A 989 -48.64 80.41 17.25
C GLY A 989 -49.02 80.01 15.82
N VAL A 990 -49.32 80.96 14.93
CA VAL A 990 -49.63 80.71 13.51
C VAL A 990 -48.47 81.18 12.62
N VAL A 991 -48.00 80.34 11.70
CA VAL A 991 -46.96 80.70 10.72
C VAL A 991 -47.44 81.84 9.82
N ILE A 992 -46.66 82.93 9.77
CA ILE A 992 -46.91 84.11 8.94
C ILE A 992 -45.82 84.38 7.90
N SER A 993 -44.64 83.78 8.05
CA SER A 993 -43.57 83.85 7.06
C SER A 993 -42.60 82.68 7.21
N SER A 994 -42.03 82.20 6.11
CA SER A 994 -40.92 81.26 6.10
C SER A 994 -40.12 81.41 4.81
N GLY A 995 -38.87 80.94 4.80
CA GLY A 995 -37.99 81.01 3.63
C GLY A 995 -36.54 80.73 3.95
N ALA A 996 -35.65 80.88 2.97
CA ALA A 996 -34.21 80.80 3.20
C ALA A 996 -33.67 82.02 3.97
N TRP A 997 -32.57 81.85 4.69
CA TRP A 997 -31.85 82.95 5.35
C TRP A 997 -30.34 82.85 5.13
N THR A 998 -29.62 83.95 5.36
CA THR A 998 -28.14 84.02 5.26
C THR A 998 -27.56 85.05 6.24
N THR A 999 -28.30 86.12 6.48
CA THR A 999 -28.08 87.10 7.57
C THR A 999 -29.44 87.56 8.12
N GLY A 1000 -29.43 88.50 9.08
CA GLY A 1000 -30.62 88.93 9.80
C GLY A 1000 -31.83 89.41 8.99
N LEU A 1001 -33.01 89.22 9.60
CA LEU A 1001 -34.34 89.49 9.07
C LEU A 1001 -34.99 90.63 9.85
N VAL A 1002 -35.66 91.55 9.13
CA VAL A 1002 -36.44 92.64 9.72
C VAL A 1002 -37.89 92.48 9.28
N PHE A 1003 -38.81 92.34 10.25
CA PHE A 1003 -40.22 92.11 10.01
C PHE A 1003 -41.07 93.28 10.54
N PRO A 1004 -41.90 93.94 9.71
CA PRO A 1004 -42.79 95.01 10.17
C PRO A 1004 -43.95 94.44 10.99
N VAL A 1005 -44.28 95.10 12.10
CA VAL A 1005 -45.31 94.65 13.06
C VAL A 1005 -46.41 95.69 13.29
N ASP A 1006 -46.54 96.65 12.36
CA ASP A 1006 -47.62 97.65 12.33
C ASP A 1006 -49.00 97.03 12.03
N GLY A 1007 -50.07 97.73 12.41
CA GLY A 1007 -51.44 97.37 12.02
C GLY A 1007 -52.09 96.24 12.82
N LEU A 1008 -51.45 95.81 13.92
CA LEU A 1008 -52.05 94.92 14.91
C LEU A 1008 -53.22 95.59 15.64
N LEU A 1009 -54.07 94.79 16.30
CA LEU A 1009 -55.18 95.27 17.11
C LEU A 1009 -54.73 95.57 18.54
N GLU A 1010 -55.55 96.30 19.32
CA GLU A 1010 -55.31 96.50 20.74
C GLU A 1010 -55.23 95.15 21.47
N GLY A 1011 -54.12 94.89 22.17
CA GLY A 1011 -53.81 93.59 22.76
C GLY A 1011 -52.32 93.35 22.94
N THR A 1012 -51.96 92.09 23.21
CA THR A 1012 -50.57 91.63 23.31
C THR A 1012 -50.39 90.48 22.33
N HIS A 1013 -49.38 90.62 21.47
CA HIS A 1013 -49.08 89.75 20.34
C HIS A 1013 -47.67 89.17 20.49
N THR A 1014 -47.53 87.87 20.24
CA THR A 1014 -46.30 87.11 20.46
C THR A 1014 -45.74 86.67 19.12
N TYR A 1015 -44.54 87.15 18.78
CA TYR A 1015 -43.83 86.72 17.58
C TYR A 1015 -42.71 85.75 17.97
N THR A 1016 -42.74 84.53 17.45
CA THR A 1016 -41.68 83.53 17.65
C THR A 1016 -41.08 83.15 16.31
N ILE A 1017 -39.76 83.29 16.17
CA ILE A 1017 -39.00 82.90 14.98
C ILE A 1017 -38.11 81.69 15.30
N THR A 1018 -37.95 80.79 14.34
CA THR A 1018 -37.02 79.66 14.37
C THR A 1018 -36.15 79.68 13.13
N PHE A 1019 -34.86 79.39 13.27
CA PHE A 1019 -33.86 79.27 12.21
C PHE A 1019 -33.24 77.89 12.23
N TRP A 1020 -32.95 77.34 11.03
CA TRP A 1020 -32.28 76.05 10.80
C TRP A 1020 -31.04 76.22 9.91
N ASP A 1021 -30.01 75.39 10.13
CA ASP A 1021 -28.87 75.21 9.23
C ASP A 1021 -29.11 74.07 8.21
N LEU A 1022 -28.11 73.74 7.40
CA LEU A 1022 -28.15 72.66 6.41
C LEU A 1022 -27.97 71.25 7.01
N ALA A 1023 -27.49 71.13 8.25
CA ALA A 1023 -27.44 69.86 9.00
C ALA A 1023 -28.75 69.57 9.77
N GLY A 1024 -29.65 70.55 9.87
CA GLY A 1024 -30.91 70.47 10.61
C GLY A 1024 -30.79 70.83 12.10
N ASN A 1025 -29.68 71.44 12.52
CA ASN A 1025 -29.56 72.11 13.82
C ASN A 1025 -30.44 73.38 13.82
N SER A 1026 -30.92 73.84 14.98
CA SER A 1026 -31.92 74.91 15.03
C SER A 1026 -31.94 75.75 16.31
N VAL A 1027 -32.42 76.99 16.19
CA VAL A 1027 -32.59 77.92 17.31
C VAL A 1027 -33.88 78.71 17.15
N SER A 1028 -34.49 79.12 18.27
CA SER A 1028 -35.68 79.98 18.28
C SER A 1028 -35.51 81.18 19.20
N ASP A 1029 -36.17 82.29 18.88
CA ASP A 1029 -36.33 83.47 19.74
C ASP A 1029 -37.78 83.98 19.74
N THR A 1030 -38.18 84.73 20.76
CA THR A 1030 -39.56 85.24 20.92
C THR A 1030 -39.59 86.66 21.45
N VAL A 1031 -40.38 87.51 20.81
CA VAL A 1031 -40.54 88.94 21.13
C VAL A 1031 -42.03 89.28 21.27
N ILE A 1032 -42.36 90.01 22.33
CA ILE A 1032 -43.73 90.42 22.67
C ILE A 1032 -43.96 91.87 22.26
N VAL A 1033 -45.01 92.09 21.47
CA VAL A 1033 -45.48 93.41 21.01
C VAL A 1033 -46.83 93.70 21.64
N THR A 1034 -46.98 94.84 22.33
CA THR A 1034 -48.27 95.25 22.92
C THR A 1034 -48.80 96.51 22.27
N VAL A 1035 -50.09 96.58 22.00
CA VAL A 1035 -50.74 97.70 21.31
C VAL A 1035 -51.89 98.25 22.15
N THR A 1036 -52.00 99.58 22.26
CA THR A 1036 -52.98 100.30 23.11
C THR A 1036 -53.87 101.28 22.32
N ALA A 1037 -55.00 101.74 22.88
CA ALA A 1037 -56.09 102.38 22.12
C ALA A 1037 -55.92 103.89 21.75
N ASP A 1038 -56.29 104.24 20.51
CA ASP A 1038 -56.42 105.61 19.98
C ASP A 1038 -57.85 106.20 20.12
N ALA A 1039 -57.99 107.53 20.03
CA ALA A 1039 -59.18 108.29 20.44
C ALA A 1039 -60.00 108.88 19.24
N ILE A 1040 -61.09 108.21 18.86
CA ILE A 1040 -61.76 108.35 17.54
C ILE A 1040 -63.20 108.96 17.61
N THR A 1041 -63.75 109.47 16.49
CA THR A 1041 -65.20 109.69 16.27
C THR A 1041 -65.62 109.51 14.77
N THR A 1042 -66.92 109.27 14.45
CA THR A 1042 -67.45 108.57 13.23
C THR A 1042 -68.07 109.46 12.10
N THR A 1043 -68.65 109.05 10.94
CA THR A 1043 -69.30 107.81 10.34
C THR A 1043 -69.28 107.90 8.75
N SER A 1044 -69.93 107.18 7.77
CA SER A 1044 -71.12 106.28 7.64
C SER A 1044 -71.27 105.46 6.28
N THR A 1045 -72.39 104.71 6.17
CA THR A 1045 -73.15 103.93 5.10
C THR A 1045 -73.25 104.41 3.61
N THR A 1046 -73.68 103.73 2.50
CA THR A 1046 -74.17 102.36 2.01
C THR A 1046 -74.57 102.44 0.47
N THR A 1047 -74.97 101.46 -0.41
CA THR A 1047 -74.77 99.99 -0.70
C THR A 1047 -75.66 99.48 -1.91
N SER A 1048 -75.17 98.67 -2.89
CA SER A 1048 -75.91 97.90 -3.98
C SER A 1048 -74.96 96.94 -4.78
N THR A 1049 -75.24 95.88 -5.60
CA THR A 1049 -76.37 95.09 -6.25
C THR A 1049 -76.82 95.44 -7.71
N SER A 1050 -77.06 94.54 -8.71
CA SER A 1050 -76.90 93.05 -8.91
C SER A 1050 -77.30 92.53 -10.36
N THR A 1051 -77.07 91.22 -10.71
CA THR A 1051 -77.76 90.32 -11.73
C THR A 1051 -77.63 90.55 -13.29
N ASP A 1052 -77.76 89.61 -14.28
CA ASP A 1052 -77.73 88.10 -14.41
C ASP A 1052 -77.85 87.55 -15.91
N SER A 1053 -77.63 86.23 -16.18
CA SER A 1053 -78.21 85.29 -17.22
C SER A 1053 -77.45 84.68 -18.48
N THR A 1054 -77.21 83.34 -18.44
CA THR A 1054 -77.16 82.20 -19.44
C THR A 1054 -76.69 82.28 -20.94
N SER A 1055 -75.77 81.38 -21.38
CA SER A 1055 -76.01 80.13 -22.21
C SER A 1055 -74.77 79.50 -22.95
N THR A 1056 -74.88 78.20 -23.31
CA THR A 1056 -73.95 77.20 -23.95
C THR A 1056 -73.15 77.62 -25.21
N THR A 1057 -71.99 77.02 -25.63
CA THR A 1057 -71.67 75.60 -26.03
C THR A 1057 -70.14 75.26 -26.08
N THR A 1058 -69.80 74.03 -26.52
CA THR A 1058 -68.50 73.44 -27.02
C THR A 1058 -67.45 74.40 -27.64
N ASP A 1059 -66.16 74.05 -27.75
CA ASP A 1059 -65.52 72.73 -27.91
C ASP A 1059 -64.06 72.68 -27.36
N THR A 1060 -63.52 71.47 -27.12
CA THR A 1060 -62.19 71.12 -26.54
C THR A 1060 -61.76 71.87 -25.26
#